data_AF-A0A918CGC0-F1
#
_entry.id   AF-A0A918CGC0-F1
#
_cell.length_a   1.000
_cell.length_b   1.000
_cell.length_c   1.000
_cell.angle_alpha   90.00
_cell.angle_beta   90.00
_cell.angle_gamma   90.00
#
_symmetry.space_group_name_H-M   'P 1'
#
loop_
_entity.id
_entity.type
_entity.pdbx_description
1 polymer ?
#
loop_
_entity_poly.entity_id
_entity_poly.type
_entity_poly.pdbx_seq_one_letter_code
_entity_poly.pdbx_strand_id
1 'polypeptide(L)'
;MILTVLIVLLLLAVILATTGQLALSARRSSADQNATLQAQYVAESGVARAQARLNLISKLLDTSGTVTTADGQVVKTGLQIPDGTASTQIGTMVQSLCGVAALPAPSATPLPCPDMSTVGGVLNTLTSKTASRLDLFTTYIKPDAFPALGYPLDATLPSPVQSFWTEVFSNAASNGLTWSGAAGDGTYTTNVGLKLQSVQRSATDKYVLVLAVPRVAASGTVSSASRKLAVSSPTTYRLEIGRGSFAQYALFTNHHFLDAASETACQNDPVNCDRITFISKTSFSGPVHTNEVFNFEENPVFSGSVSSAGCVPNFTTSVDITGTEMCSGITPGAYSKHTFTSAAAIGSSTTEIIPSICGGGGGCSKPDFKNGVNWNANYVPLPTNSNDQQAAAHAGGLYLGGGVSDLGLAVSTPSTAPTPPSGYPKAQLISYTKGGATTQLATTPDHRVFVLVGGAWKAAVQVAATGEWVDAASAAGAAALAANTNPLAPTAYSSFNGVIYADAPRNADGSVATDANGQPVTGIQRLHGPARTPASDTTSTPANTPPAVADFAQLDVVSNGTVHVGSDLTYETPPCTGTAQTPNCTAPAVTNMLGIYSAEGDVALDSPVNYGAAGMPVNAKIQAVLMASKGRVTVDGYDQGAADDSMGNVYLLGGVIENYYGAFGKTDGRGYGRDFVYDVRTSEGIMPPSFPTVKTWTSVIRRGIANTDGSYDTATIKLDGSQIQWKANEN
;
A
#
# COMPACT_ATOMS: atom_id res chain seq x y z
N MET A 1 4.63 -5.57 -103.84
CA MET A 1 5.56 -6.28 -102.95
C MET A 1 6.38 -5.37 -102.05
N ILE A 2 7.04 -4.31 -102.54
CA ILE A 2 7.86 -3.42 -101.70
C ILE A 2 7.03 -2.68 -100.63
N LEU A 3 5.85 -2.17 -100.98
CA LEU A 3 4.98 -1.45 -100.05
C LEU A 3 4.49 -2.33 -98.88
N THR A 4 4.13 -3.59 -99.17
CA THR A 4 3.71 -4.58 -98.17
C THR A 4 4.85 -4.98 -97.24
N VAL A 5 6.08 -5.11 -97.75
CA VAL A 5 7.26 -5.41 -96.91
C VAL A 5 7.62 -4.23 -96.01
N LEU A 6 7.50 -2.99 -96.51
CA LEU A 6 7.73 -1.77 -95.74
C LEU A 6 6.71 -1.58 -94.62
N ILE A 7 5.42 -1.85 -94.90
CA ILE A 7 4.36 -1.78 -93.88
C ILE A 7 4.59 -2.86 -92.81
N VAL A 8 4.95 -4.09 -93.18
CA VAL A 8 5.23 -5.17 -92.22
C VAL A 8 6.44 -4.85 -91.35
N LEU A 9 7.52 -4.31 -91.90
CA LEU A 9 8.70 -3.90 -91.13
C LEU A 9 8.39 -2.73 -90.18
N LEU A 10 7.58 -1.77 -90.60
CA LEU A 10 7.17 -0.64 -89.75
C LEU A 10 6.25 -1.09 -88.62
N LEU A 11 5.35 -2.04 -88.89
CA LEU A 11 4.47 -2.66 -87.89
C LEU A 11 5.27 -3.49 -86.88
N LEU A 12 6.29 -4.24 -87.32
CA LEU A 12 7.24 -4.94 -86.45
C LEU A 12 8.04 -3.97 -85.56
N ALA A 13 8.50 -2.84 -86.11
CA ALA A 13 9.23 -1.83 -85.34
C ALA A 13 8.34 -1.17 -84.25
N VAL A 14 7.07 -0.90 -84.57
CA VAL A 14 6.10 -0.36 -83.60
C VAL A 14 5.76 -1.38 -82.51
N ILE A 15 5.63 -2.67 -82.85
CA ILE A 15 5.41 -3.74 -81.87
C ILE A 15 6.64 -3.90 -80.95
N LEU A 16 7.86 -3.84 -81.49
CA LEU A 16 9.10 -3.91 -80.70
C LEU A 16 9.27 -2.68 -79.78
N ALA A 17 8.89 -1.50 -80.25
CA ALA A 17 8.95 -0.28 -79.43
C ALA A 17 7.92 -0.30 -78.29
N THR A 18 6.70 -0.74 -78.56
CA THR A 18 5.62 -0.83 -77.54
C THR A 18 5.88 -1.95 -76.52
N THR A 19 6.39 -3.11 -76.95
CA THR A 19 6.81 -4.18 -76.02
C THR A 19 8.02 -3.78 -75.17
N GLY A 20 8.97 -3.03 -75.71
CA GLY A 20 10.09 -2.45 -74.95
C GLY A 20 9.63 -1.45 -73.87
N GLN A 21 8.66 -0.57 -74.19
CA GLN A 21 8.08 0.37 -73.23
C GLN A 21 7.27 -0.34 -72.13
N LEU A 22 6.48 -1.36 -72.48
CA LEU A 22 5.72 -2.16 -71.51
C LEU A 22 6.67 -2.91 -70.56
N ALA A 23 7.73 -3.54 -71.07
CA ALA A 23 8.72 -4.25 -70.26
C ALA A 23 9.49 -3.31 -69.32
N LEU A 24 9.85 -2.10 -69.78
CA LEU A 24 10.48 -1.09 -68.91
C LEU A 24 9.52 -0.58 -67.83
N SER A 25 8.25 -0.35 -68.17
CA SER A 25 7.24 0.12 -67.23
C SER A 25 6.93 -0.93 -66.16
N ALA A 26 6.85 -2.21 -66.55
CA ALA A 26 6.64 -3.33 -65.65
C ALA A 26 7.82 -3.49 -64.68
N ARG A 27 9.06 -3.36 -65.17
CA ARG A 27 10.26 -3.42 -64.30
C ARG A 27 10.36 -2.23 -63.33
N ARG A 28 10.01 -1.02 -63.77
CA ARG A 28 9.94 0.15 -62.88
C ARG A 28 8.87 -0.05 -61.79
N SER A 29 7.69 -0.52 -62.18
CA SER A 29 6.61 -0.83 -61.23
C SER A 29 7.02 -1.89 -60.19
N SER A 30 7.69 -2.96 -60.60
CA SER A 30 8.15 -4.00 -59.65
C SER A 30 9.31 -3.54 -58.76
N ALA A 31 10.23 -2.73 -59.29
CA ALA A 31 11.31 -2.15 -58.48
C ALA A 31 10.78 -1.15 -57.44
N ASP A 32 9.83 -0.30 -57.84
CA ASP A 32 9.20 0.68 -56.95
C ASP A 32 8.33 0.00 -55.88
N GLN A 33 7.61 -1.08 -56.25
CA GLN A 33 6.87 -1.91 -55.29
C GLN A 33 7.80 -2.61 -54.30
N ASN A 34 8.94 -3.15 -54.77
CA ASN A 34 9.92 -3.79 -53.90
C ASN A 34 10.56 -2.79 -52.93
N ALA A 35 10.99 -1.61 -53.42
CA ALA A 35 11.54 -0.54 -52.58
C ALA A 35 10.53 -0.05 -51.53
N THR A 36 9.25 -0.01 -51.90
CA THR A 36 8.15 0.34 -51.00
C THR A 36 7.95 -0.69 -49.89
N LEU A 37 7.92 -1.99 -50.23
CA LEU A 37 7.80 -3.08 -49.25
C LEU A 37 9.02 -3.11 -48.32
N GLN A 38 10.23 -2.92 -48.86
CA GLN A 38 11.45 -2.82 -48.06
C GLN A 38 11.37 -1.62 -47.10
N ALA A 39 10.94 -0.44 -47.56
CA ALA A 39 10.74 0.72 -46.69
C ALA A 39 9.71 0.45 -45.58
N GLN A 40 8.67 -0.35 -45.87
CA GLN A 40 7.71 -0.79 -44.86
C GLN A 40 8.35 -1.74 -43.81
N TYR A 41 9.08 -2.77 -44.21
CA TYR A 41 9.78 -3.67 -43.27
C TYR A 41 10.77 -2.92 -42.38
N VAL A 42 11.43 -1.91 -42.93
CA VAL A 42 12.34 -1.03 -42.19
C VAL A 42 11.57 -0.18 -41.17
N ALA A 43 10.41 0.36 -41.56
CA ALA A 43 9.52 1.06 -40.62
C ALA A 43 8.99 0.13 -39.51
N GLU A 44 8.62 -1.11 -39.84
CA GLU A 44 8.18 -2.14 -38.87
C GLU A 44 9.29 -2.46 -37.86
N SER A 45 10.54 -2.53 -38.33
CA SER A 45 11.72 -2.69 -37.45
C SER A 45 11.86 -1.52 -36.47
N GLY A 46 11.59 -0.28 -36.93
CA GLY A 46 11.56 0.89 -36.07
C GLY A 46 10.46 0.87 -35.00
N VAL A 47 9.28 0.32 -35.32
CA VAL A 47 8.19 0.10 -34.35
C VAL A 47 8.58 -0.98 -33.35
N ALA A 48 9.11 -2.12 -33.81
CA ALA A 48 9.55 -3.22 -32.96
C ALA A 48 10.62 -2.76 -31.95
N ARG A 49 11.54 -1.89 -32.37
CA ARG A 49 12.56 -1.31 -31.47
C ARG A 49 11.95 -0.36 -30.43
N ALA A 50 10.97 0.45 -30.80
CA ALA A 50 10.24 1.29 -29.85
C ALA A 50 9.48 0.43 -28.81
N GLN A 51 8.85 -0.67 -29.25
CA GLN A 51 8.18 -1.62 -28.36
C GLN A 51 9.17 -2.30 -27.40
N ALA A 52 10.32 -2.79 -27.89
CA ALA A 52 11.36 -3.36 -27.06
C ALA A 52 11.85 -2.37 -25.98
N ARG A 53 11.97 -1.09 -26.33
CA ARG A 53 12.36 -0.03 -25.40
C ARG A 53 11.29 0.25 -24.34
N LEU A 54 10.00 0.30 -24.70
CA LEU A 54 8.92 0.46 -23.73
C LEU A 54 8.82 -0.74 -22.78
N ASN A 55 9.01 -1.96 -23.29
CA ASN A 55 9.08 -3.17 -22.48
C ASN A 55 10.24 -3.13 -21.47
N LEU A 56 11.42 -2.68 -21.91
CA LEU A 56 12.57 -2.46 -21.02
C LEU A 56 12.22 -1.48 -19.91
N ILE A 57 11.64 -0.31 -20.26
CA ILE A 57 11.23 0.70 -19.28
C ILE A 57 10.20 0.12 -18.29
N SER A 58 9.21 -0.65 -18.77
CA SER A 58 8.23 -1.31 -17.91
C SER A 58 8.89 -2.20 -16.86
N LYS A 59 9.88 -3.01 -17.25
CA LYS A 59 10.57 -3.94 -16.36
C LYS A 59 11.50 -3.23 -15.39
N LEU A 60 12.09 -2.11 -15.79
CA LEU A 60 12.92 -1.26 -14.92
C LEU A 60 12.09 -0.51 -13.87
N LEU A 61 10.82 -0.20 -14.18
CA LEU A 61 9.90 0.51 -13.27
C LEU A 61 9.07 -0.41 -12.36
N ASP A 62 9.14 -1.73 -12.54
CA ASP A 62 8.37 -2.70 -11.75
C ASP A 62 9.30 -3.42 -10.77
N THR A 63 9.08 -3.22 -9.47
CA THR A 63 9.93 -3.78 -8.39
C THR A 63 9.93 -5.31 -8.39
N SER A 64 8.92 -5.97 -8.97
CA SER A 64 8.80 -7.44 -8.97
C SER A 64 9.73 -8.15 -9.96
N GLY A 65 10.39 -7.41 -10.86
CA GLY A 65 11.23 -7.99 -11.90
C GLY A 65 12.49 -8.66 -11.36
N THR A 66 12.65 -9.95 -11.65
CA THR A 66 13.90 -10.70 -11.48
C THR A 66 14.28 -11.42 -12.77
N VAL A 67 15.57 -11.53 -13.04
CA VAL A 67 16.12 -12.30 -14.15
C VAL A 67 17.24 -13.17 -13.63
N THR A 68 17.20 -14.46 -13.93
CA THR A 68 18.33 -15.36 -13.71
C THR A 68 19.28 -15.25 -14.89
N THR A 69 20.53 -14.85 -14.63
CA THR A 69 21.58 -14.76 -15.65
C THR A 69 22.01 -16.16 -16.11
N ALA A 70 22.77 -16.22 -17.20
CA ALA A 70 23.32 -17.49 -17.71
C ALA A 70 24.20 -18.22 -16.66
N ASP A 71 24.79 -17.49 -15.72
CA ASP A 71 25.60 -18.01 -14.63
C ASP A 71 24.77 -18.47 -13.41
N GLY A 72 23.44 -18.47 -13.52
CA GLY A 72 22.53 -18.84 -12.44
C GLY A 72 22.31 -17.78 -11.37
N GLN A 73 22.88 -16.58 -11.51
CA GLN A 73 22.66 -15.48 -10.55
C GLN A 73 21.31 -14.82 -10.77
N VAL A 74 20.56 -14.58 -9.69
CA VAL A 74 19.29 -13.85 -9.74
C VAL A 74 19.56 -12.35 -9.59
N VAL A 75 19.31 -11.59 -10.65
CA VAL A 75 19.43 -10.13 -10.67
C VAL A 75 18.04 -9.51 -10.56
N LYS A 76 17.83 -8.63 -9.58
CA LYS A 76 16.63 -7.80 -9.48
C LYS A 76 16.71 -6.69 -10.53
N THR A 77 15.68 -6.52 -11.36
CA THR A 77 15.70 -5.61 -12.52
C THR A 77 14.88 -4.34 -12.35
N GLY A 78 14.06 -4.24 -11.30
CA GLY A 78 13.16 -3.12 -11.05
C GLY A 78 13.74 -2.00 -10.19
N LEU A 79 12.87 -1.03 -9.85
CA LEU A 79 13.12 0.03 -8.87
C LEU A 79 13.27 -0.59 -7.47
N GLN A 80 14.49 -0.55 -6.93
CA GLN A 80 14.87 -1.12 -5.64
C GLN A 80 15.09 -0.01 -4.63
N ILE A 81 14.01 0.39 -3.95
CA ILE A 81 14.07 1.35 -2.86
C ILE A 81 14.34 0.57 -1.55
N PRO A 82 15.46 0.83 -0.85
CA PRO A 82 15.76 0.17 0.42
C PRO A 82 14.68 0.42 1.48
N ASP A 83 14.45 -0.56 2.35
CA ASP A 83 13.43 -0.53 3.41
C ASP A 83 13.59 0.65 4.37
N GLY A 84 14.84 1.08 4.62
CA GLY A 84 15.16 2.23 5.47
C GLY A 84 14.94 3.61 4.83
N THR A 85 14.47 3.67 3.57
CA THR A 85 14.27 4.95 2.88
C THR A 85 13.05 5.68 3.45
N ALA A 86 13.26 6.89 3.98
CA ALA A 86 12.19 7.72 4.54
C ALA A 86 11.20 8.17 3.45
N SER A 87 9.91 8.26 3.81
CA SER A 87 8.86 8.76 2.90
C SER A 87 9.11 10.20 2.44
N THR A 88 9.70 11.03 3.31
CA THR A 88 10.10 12.41 2.98
C THR A 88 11.18 12.46 1.89
N GLN A 89 12.08 11.48 1.85
CA GLN A 89 13.10 11.36 0.81
C GLN A 89 12.46 11.00 -0.54
N ILE A 90 11.58 10.00 -0.57
CA ILE A 90 10.83 9.66 -1.80
C ILE A 90 9.96 10.82 -2.26
N GLY A 91 9.26 11.49 -1.33
CA GLY A 91 8.46 12.68 -1.60
C GLY A 91 9.30 13.81 -2.23
N THR A 92 10.52 14.03 -1.73
CA THR A 92 11.45 15.04 -2.28
C THR A 92 11.90 14.67 -3.69
N MET A 93 12.20 13.39 -3.94
CA MET A 93 12.57 12.91 -5.28
C MET A 93 11.41 12.99 -6.28
N VAL A 94 10.20 12.61 -5.85
CA VAL A 94 8.96 12.73 -6.66
C VAL A 94 8.61 14.18 -6.95
N GLN A 95 8.76 15.07 -5.96
CA GLN A 95 8.61 16.51 -6.11
C GLN A 95 9.59 17.05 -7.16
N SER A 96 10.86 16.64 -7.07
CA SER A 96 11.93 17.07 -7.99
C SER A 96 11.69 16.54 -9.40
N LEU A 97 11.23 15.29 -9.53
CA LEU A 97 10.86 14.68 -10.80
C LEU A 97 9.72 15.48 -11.48
N CYS A 98 8.64 15.76 -10.75
CA CYS A 98 7.49 16.53 -11.25
C CYS A 98 7.83 18.02 -11.47
N GLY A 99 8.82 18.57 -10.75
CA GLY A 99 9.19 19.99 -10.84
C GLY A 99 8.22 20.91 -10.11
N VAL A 100 7.63 20.45 -9.01
CA VAL A 100 6.67 21.22 -8.19
C VAL A 100 7.32 21.73 -6.90
N ALA A 101 6.82 22.83 -6.34
CA ALA A 101 7.39 23.45 -5.13
C ALA A 101 7.02 22.69 -3.83
N ALA A 102 5.91 21.96 -3.84
CA ALA A 102 5.49 21.07 -2.77
C ALA A 102 4.51 20.04 -3.34
N LEU A 103 4.50 18.83 -2.78
CA LEU A 103 3.43 17.87 -3.04
C LEU A 103 2.19 18.25 -2.23
N PRO A 104 0.97 18.03 -2.77
CA PRO A 104 -0.24 18.25 -2.00
C PRO A 104 -0.28 17.31 -0.79
N ALA A 105 -1.05 17.70 0.23
CA ALA A 105 -1.46 16.76 1.27
C ALA A 105 -2.12 15.53 0.61
N PRO A 106 -2.09 14.35 1.27
CA PRO A 106 -2.76 13.16 0.76
C PRO A 106 -4.19 13.49 0.30
N SER A 107 -4.45 13.37 -1.00
CA SER A 107 -5.71 13.80 -1.62
C SER A 107 -6.04 12.98 -2.87
N ALA A 108 -7.33 12.96 -3.22
CA ALA A 108 -7.82 12.28 -4.40
C ALA A 108 -7.45 12.99 -5.72
N THR A 109 -7.06 14.27 -5.68
CA THR A 109 -6.83 15.11 -6.86
C THR A 109 -5.36 15.10 -7.32
N PRO A 110 -5.08 14.68 -8.57
CA PRO A 110 -3.75 14.78 -9.15
C PRO A 110 -3.32 16.24 -9.36
N LEU A 111 -2.07 16.56 -9.03
CA LEU A 111 -1.43 17.84 -9.32
C LEU A 111 -0.72 17.76 -10.69
N PRO A 112 -1.03 18.62 -11.67
CA PRO A 112 -0.36 18.60 -12.97
C PRO A 112 1.12 18.97 -12.83
N CYS A 113 1.98 18.22 -13.52
CA CYS A 113 3.41 18.53 -13.60
C CYS A 113 3.67 19.54 -14.73
N PRO A 114 4.48 20.59 -14.51
CA PRO A 114 4.94 21.47 -15.57
C PRO A 114 5.60 20.69 -16.72
N ASP A 115 5.41 21.15 -17.96
CA ASP A 115 6.08 20.52 -19.10
C ASP A 115 7.60 20.64 -18.93
N MET A 116 8.29 19.49 -18.97
CA MET A 116 9.72 19.39 -18.72
C MET A 116 10.57 20.17 -19.74
N SER A 117 10.00 20.56 -20.88
CA SER A 117 10.67 21.42 -21.87
C SER A 117 10.65 22.92 -21.53
N THR A 118 9.71 23.36 -20.66
CA THR A 118 9.47 24.79 -20.36
C THR A 118 10.19 25.27 -19.11
N VAL A 119 10.59 24.34 -18.25
CA VAL A 119 11.38 24.62 -17.05
C VAL A 119 12.84 24.75 -17.51
N GLY A 120 13.26 25.99 -17.82
CA GLY A 120 14.61 26.32 -18.30
C GLY A 120 15.69 25.82 -17.34
N GLY A 121 16.16 24.60 -17.59
CA GLY A 121 17.16 23.88 -16.82
C GLY A 121 17.31 22.51 -17.46
N VAL A 122 18.55 22.04 -17.60
CA VAL A 122 18.79 20.65 -18.00
C VAL A 122 18.04 19.76 -17.00
N LEU A 123 17.52 18.60 -17.41
CA LEU A 123 16.96 17.57 -16.49
C LEU A 123 17.90 17.28 -15.28
N ASN A 124 19.16 17.70 -15.39
CA ASN A 124 20.27 17.54 -14.46
C ASN A 124 20.59 18.77 -13.59
N THR A 125 19.89 19.91 -13.69
CA THR A 125 20.27 21.15 -12.96
C THR A 125 19.08 21.82 -12.29
N LEU A 126 18.70 21.35 -11.09
CA LEU A 126 17.98 22.19 -10.13
C LEU A 126 19.02 23.01 -9.36
N THR A 127 19.10 24.30 -9.67
CA THR A 127 20.01 25.28 -9.06
C THR A 127 19.60 25.70 -7.64
N SER A 128 18.57 25.09 -7.05
CA SER A 128 18.21 25.28 -5.64
C SER A 128 18.06 23.95 -4.89
N LYS A 129 19.12 23.61 -4.14
CA LYS A 129 19.20 22.65 -3.01
C LYS A 129 18.57 21.24 -3.22
N THR A 130 19.47 20.30 -3.55
CA THR A 130 19.63 18.92 -3.03
C THR A 130 19.08 17.68 -3.74
N ALA A 131 18.43 17.74 -4.92
CA ALA A 131 18.19 16.54 -5.74
C ALA A 131 18.14 16.83 -7.26
N SER A 132 18.73 15.96 -8.08
CA SER A 132 18.50 15.92 -9.53
C SER A 132 17.10 15.36 -9.81
N ARG A 133 16.45 15.82 -10.89
CA ARG A 133 15.07 15.42 -11.21
C ARG A 133 14.92 13.92 -11.48
N LEU A 134 16.02 13.25 -11.83
CA LEU A 134 16.06 11.82 -12.15
C LEU A 134 16.58 10.96 -11.00
N ASP A 135 16.82 11.54 -9.81
CA ASP A 135 17.43 10.84 -8.67
C ASP A 135 16.67 9.60 -8.24
N LEU A 136 15.34 9.62 -8.33
CA LEU A 136 14.50 8.44 -8.07
C LEU A 136 14.97 7.22 -8.89
N PHE A 137 15.28 7.43 -10.17
CA PHE A 137 15.66 6.34 -11.07
C PHE A 137 17.15 6.03 -11.01
N THR A 138 18.01 7.06 -10.96
CA THR A 138 19.46 6.86 -10.93
C THR A 138 19.95 6.28 -9.60
N THR A 139 19.23 6.53 -8.50
CA THR A 139 19.58 5.99 -7.17
C THR A 139 19.11 4.55 -7.01
N TYR A 140 17.88 4.23 -7.41
CA TYR A 140 17.23 2.98 -7.06
C TYR A 140 17.18 1.94 -8.19
N ILE A 141 17.60 2.27 -9.41
CA ILE A 141 17.74 1.30 -10.50
C ILE A 141 19.22 1.00 -10.70
N LYS A 142 19.61 -0.23 -10.36
CA LYS A 142 21.01 -0.66 -10.42
C LYS A 142 21.50 -0.76 -11.86
N PRO A 143 22.75 -0.36 -12.18
CA PRO A 143 23.31 -0.48 -13.52
C PRO A 143 23.24 -1.90 -14.09
N ASP A 144 23.40 -2.94 -13.26
CA ASP A 144 23.39 -4.34 -13.68
C ASP A 144 22.01 -4.84 -14.17
N ALA A 145 20.93 -4.13 -13.81
CA ALA A 145 19.59 -4.45 -14.30
C ALA A 145 19.47 -4.29 -15.82
N PHE A 146 20.20 -3.35 -16.41
CA PHE A 146 20.17 -3.05 -17.83
C PHE A 146 20.73 -4.21 -18.69
N PRO A 147 21.98 -4.67 -18.50
CA PRO A 147 22.51 -5.80 -19.25
C PRO A 147 21.75 -7.10 -18.97
N ALA A 148 21.24 -7.31 -17.74
CA ALA A 148 20.38 -8.45 -17.43
C ALA A 148 19.07 -8.46 -18.24
N LEU A 149 18.57 -7.28 -18.63
CA LEU A 149 17.43 -7.11 -19.54
C LEU A 149 17.82 -7.02 -21.02
N GLY A 150 19.08 -7.31 -21.37
CA GLY A 150 19.58 -7.26 -22.75
C GLY A 150 19.90 -5.85 -23.27
N TYR A 151 20.05 -4.87 -22.38
CA TYR A 151 20.42 -3.49 -22.73
C TYR A 151 21.84 -3.15 -22.23
N PRO A 152 22.86 -3.17 -23.09
CA PRO A 152 24.20 -2.77 -22.69
C PRO A 152 24.24 -1.25 -22.45
N LEU A 153 24.64 -0.85 -21.25
CA LEU A 153 24.93 0.56 -20.95
C LEU A 153 26.26 0.95 -21.59
N ASP A 154 26.35 2.16 -22.15
CA ASP A 154 27.59 2.71 -22.67
C ASP A 154 28.50 3.14 -21.50
N ALA A 155 29.47 2.29 -21.17
CA ALA A 155 30.42 2.53 -20.08
C ALA A 155 31.36 3.72 -20.32
N THR A 156 31.39 4.30 -21.54
CA THR A 156 32.19 5.51 -21.83
C THR A 156 31.53 6.79 -21.31
N LEU A 157 30.24 6.74 -20.99
CA LEU A 157 29.51 7.88 -20.42
C LEU A 157 29.80 8.01 -18.91
N PRO A 158 29.99 9.24 -18.37
CA PRO A 158 30.23 9.45 -16.94
C PRO A 158 29.09 8.97 -16.03
N SER A 159 27.86 8.93 -16.55
CA SER A 159 26.68 8.42 -15.84
C SER A 159 25.73 7.74 -16.84
N PRO A 160 25.95 6.46 -17.17
CA PRO A 160 25.20 5.77 -18.23
C PRO A 160 23.70 5.62 -17.90
N VAL A 161 23.38 5.34 -16.63
CA VAL A 161 21.99 5.22 -16.15
C VAL A 161 21.26 6.57 -16.24
N GLN A 162 21.92 7.66 -15.83
CA GLN A 162 21.35 8.99 -15.93
C GLN A 162 21.14 9.40 -17.39
N SER A 163 22.06 9.04 -18.28
CA SER A 163 21.94 9.31 -19.72
C SER A 163 20.72 8.59 -20.30
N PHE A 164 20.53 7.32 -19.95
CA PHE A 164 19.34 6.55 -20.32
C PHE A 164 18.04 7.22 -19.84
N TRP A 165 17.94 7.62 -18.58
CA TRP A 165 16.72 8.24 -18.06
C TRP A 165 16.50 9.65 -18.60
N THR A 166 17.57 10.39 -18.84
CA THR A 166 17.53 11.67 -19.54
C THR A 166 16.94 11.48 -20.92
N GLU A 167 17.39 10.48 -21.69
CA GLU A 167 16.82 10.13 -22.99
C GLU A 167 15.32 9.81 -22.91
N VAL A 168 14.92 8.93 -21.98
CA VAL A 168 13.51 8.51 -21.80
C VAL A 168 12.58 9.69 -21.55
N PHE A 169 13.05 10.67 -20.78
CA PHE A 169 12.28 11.84 -20.37
C PHE A 169 12.59 13.13 -21.16
N SER A 170 13.59 13.10 -22.06
CA SER A 170 13.97 14.24 -22.90
C SER A 170 12.90 14.52 -23.96
N ASN A 171 12.71 15.81 -24.27
CA ASN A 171 11.77 16.28 -25.30
C ASN A 171 10.28 15.98 -25.04
N ALA A 172 9.80 16.27 -23.83
CA ALA A 172 8.38 16.27 -23.48
C ALA A 172 7.48 17.22 -24.32
N ALA A 173 8.08 18.18 -25.03
CA ALA A 173 7.41 19.05 -26.02
C ALA A 173 7.31 18.46 -27.44
N SER A 174 8.14 17.48 -27.81
CA SER A 174 8.28 17.01 -29.21
C SER A 174 8.22 15.49 -29.30
N ASN A 175 7.08 14.88 -28.98
CA ASN A 175 6.75 13.46 -29.28
C ASN A 175 7.77 12.38 -28.83
N GLY A 176 8.69 12.66 -27.88
CA GLY A 176 9.71 11.71 -27.40
C GLY A 176 11.07 11.83 -28.11
N LEU A 177 12.04 11.00 -27.70
CA LEU A 177 13.36 10.98 -28.33
C LEU A 177 13.28 10.30 -29.71
N THR A 178 13.80 10.96 -30.75
CA THR A 178 13.95 10.36 -32.08
C THR A 178 15.15 9.44 -32.12
N TRP A 179 14.90 8.15 -32.35
CA TRP A 179 15.89 7.12 -32.59
C TRP A 179 16.00 6.81 -34.06
N SER A 180 17.21 6.77 -34.59
CA SER A 180 17.50 6.29 -35.94
C SER A 180 18.30 4.99 -35.90
N GLY A 181 18.13 4.15 -36.92
CA GLY A 181 18.92 2.95 -37.11
C GLY A 181 18.80 2.41 -38.52
N ALA A 182 19.47 1.29 -38.78
CA ALA A 182 19.44 0.61 -40.07
C ALA A 182 18.80 -0.79 -39.92
N ALA A 183 18.11 -1.24 -40.96
CA ALA A 183 17.57 -2.59 -41.09
C ALA A 183 17.66 -3.00 -42.56
N GLY A 184 18.44 -4.05 -42.87
CA GLY A 184 18.79 -4.38 -44.26
C GLY A 184 19.46 -3.18 -44.96
N ASP A 185 18.98 -2.85 -46.15
CA ASP A 185 19.50 -1.75 -46.99
C ASP A 185 18.86 -0.37 -46.69
N GLY A 186 17.98 -0.30 -45.68
CA GLY A 186 17.26 0.92 -45.32
C GLY A 186 17.59 1.47 -43.95
N THR A 187 17.14 2.70 -43.71
CA THR A 187 17.19 3.37 -42.41
C THR A 187 15.80 3.64 -41.88
N TYR A 188 15.61 3.55 -40.57
CA TYR A 188 14.39 3.97 -39.91
C TYR A 188 14.65 5.13 -38.94
N THR A 189 13.62 5.92 -38.70
CA THR A 189 13.51 6.86 -37.58
C THR A 189 12.26 6.55 -36.78
N THR A 190 12.31 6.53 -35.45
CA THR A 190 11.17 6.23 -34.57
C THR A 190 11.21 7.13 -33.34
N ASN A 191 10.07 7.42 -32.71
CA ASN A 191 10.04 8.18 -31.46
C ASN A 191 9.57 7.31 -30.30
N VAL A 192 10.30 7.36 -29.17
CA VAL A 192 9.94 6.65 -27.93
C VAL A 192 10.33 7.47 -26.71
N GLY A 193 9.50 7.44 -25.67
CA GLY A 193 9.77 8.15 -24.42
C GLY A 193 8.56 8.15 -23.48
N LEU A 194 8.71 8.83 -22.35
CA LEU A 194 7.66 9.04 -21.36
C LEU A 194 7.50 10.54 -21.08
N LYS A 195 6.26 10.99 -20.98
CA LYS A 195 5.89 12.33 -20.51
C LYS A 195 5.21 12.22 -19.17
N LEU A 196 5.77 12.86 -18.14
CA LEU A 196 5.09 12.96 -16.85
C LEU A 196 3.98 14.02 -16.95
N GLN A 197 2.73 13.64 -16.67
CA GLN A 197 1.56 14.51 -16.78
C GLN A 197 1.12 15.08 -15.44
N SER A 198 1.04 14.24 -14.42
CA SER A 198 0.64 14.65 -13.07
C SER A 198 1.21 13.73 -12.01
N VAL A 199 1.21 14.22 -10.79
CA VAL A 199 1.54 13.47 -9.59
C VAL A 199 0.39 13.56 -8.60
N GLN A 200 0.08 12.44 -7.95
CA GLN A 200 -0.89 12.37 -6.88
C GLN A 200 -0.24 11.75 -5.66
N ARG A 201 -0.43 12.36 -4.49
CA ARG A 201 -0.13 11.71 -3.21
C ARG A 201 -1.43 11.13 -2.67
N SER A 202 -1.59 9.82 -2.81
CA SER A 202 -2.84 9.11 -2.42
C SER A 202 -2.86 8.73 -0.94
N ALA A 203 -1.69 8.56 -0.33
CA ALA A 203 -1.49 8.37 1.11
C ALA A 203 -0.12 8.97 1.51
N THR A 204 0.19 9.01 2.80
CA THR A 204 1.48 9.50 3.31
C THR A 204 2.66 8.86 2.59
N ASP A 205 2.59 7.55 2.33
CA ASP A 205 3.65 6.75 1.71
C ASP A 205 3.27 6.19 0.33
N LYS A 206 2.29 6.78 -0.36
CA LYS A 206 1.84 6.31 -1.67
C LYS A 206 1.73 7.43 -2.69
N TYR A 207 2.59 7.37 -3.69
CA TYR A 207 2.71 8.31 -4.79
C TYR A 207 2.24 7.66 -6.09
N VAL A 208 1.42 8.36 -6.86
CA VAL A 208 0.99 7.94 -8.18
C VAL A 208 1.45 8.95 -9.21
N LEU A 209 2.31 8.51 -10.12
CA LEU A 209 2.81 9.30 -11.24
C LEU A 209 2.01 8.91 -12.48
N VAL A 210 1.30 9.87 -13.07
CA VAL A 210 0.59 9.67 -14.34
C VAL A 210 1.54 9.98 -15.48
N LEU A 211 1.89 8.95 -16.23
CA LEU A 211 2.83 8.97 -17.34
C LEU A 211 2.06 8.83 -18.65
N ALA A 212 2.45 9.56 -19.68
CA ALA A 212 1.95 9.40 -21.03
C ALA A 212 3.05 8.89 -21.95
N VAL A 213 2.71 7.93 -22.81
CA VAL A 213 3.57 7.54 -23.93
C VAL A 213 3.17 8.40 -25.12
N PRO A 214 4.08 9.25 -25.66
CA PRO A 214 3.80 9.99 -26.87
C PRO A 214 3.45 9.07 -28.04
N ARG A 215 2.81 9.60 -29.08
CA ARG A 215 2.45 8.79 -30.26
C ARG A 215 3.70 8.17 -30.88
N VAL A 216 3.80 6.84 -30.80
CA VAL A 216 4.88 6.07 -31.44
C VAL A 216 4.62 6.04 -32.94
N ALA A 217 5.57 6.56 -33.71
CA ALA A 217 5.58 6.50 -35.16
C ALA A 217 6.98 6.19 -35.64
N ALA A 218 7.09 5.33 -36.64
CA ALA A 218 8.35 4.98 -37.30
C ALA A 218 8.28 5.31 -38.79
N SER A 219 9.32 5.92 -39.34
CA SER A 219 9.49 6.14 -40.78
C SER A 219 10.66 5.31 -41.27
N GLY A 220 10.43 4.43 -42.25
CA GLY A 220 11.48 3.66 -42.93
C GLY A 220 11.75 4.23 -44.32
N THR A 221 13.02 4.32 -44.69
CA THR A 221 13.49 4.84 -45.98
C THR A 221 14.46 3.88 -46.63
N VAL A 222 14.21 3.52 -47.89
CA VAL A 222 15.09 2.69 -48.73
C VAL A 222 15.21 3.37 -50.08
N SER A 223 16.41 3.86 -50.42
CA SER A 223 16.63 4.70 -51.60
C SER A 223 15.68 5.92 -51.61
N SER A 224 14.81 6.07 -52.62
CA SER A 224 13.79 7.12 -52.72
C SER A 224 12.43 6.75 -52.10
N ALA A 225 12.21 5.49 -51.72
CA ALA A 225 10.95 5.05 -51.14
C ALA A 225 10.91 5.31 -49.63
N SER A 226 9.79 5.83 -49.13
CA SER A 226 9.55 6.08 -47.71
C SER A 226 8.18 5.55 -47.27
N ARG A 227 8.13 4.97 -46.08
CA ARG A 227 6.90 4.51 -45.43
C ARG A 227 6.88 4.94 -43.98
N LYS A 228 5.72 5.44 -43.53
CA LYS A 228 5.50 5.86 -42.15
C LYS A 228 4.40 5.00 -41.52
N LEU A 229 4.74 4.37 -40.40
CA LEU A 229 3.82 3.59 -39.59
C LEU A 229 3.59 4.33 -38.27
N ALA A 230 2.36 4.31 -37.79
CA ALA A 230 2.01 4.92 -36.51
C ALA A 230 1.12 3.98 -35.70
N VAL A 231 1.39 3.94 -34.39
CA VAL A 231 0.65 3.13 -33.43
C VAL A 231 -0.42 3.99 -32.77
N SER A 232 -1.66 3.48 -32.69
CA SER A 232 -2.69 4.05 -31.79
C SER A 232 -2.73 3.24 -30.49
N SER A 233 -2.48 3.88 -29.34
CA SER A 233 -2.64 3.26 -28.03
C SER A 233 -3.14 4.30 -27.02
N PRO A 234 -3.95 3.92 -26.01
CA PRO A 234 -4.36 4.79 -24.92
C PRO A 234 -3.15 5.42 -24.23
N THR A 235 -3.30 6.70 -23.92
CA THR A 235 -2.22 7.67 -23.76
C THR A 235 -1.67 7.79 -22.33
N THR A 236 -2.11 6.97 -21.37
CA THR A 236 -1.81 7.17 -19.95
C THR A 236 -1.55 5.88 -19.16
N TYR A 237 -0.49 5.90 -18.37
CA TYR A 237 -0.03 4.87 -17.44
C TYR A 237 0.09 5.47 -16.05
N ARG A 238 -0.07 4.65 -15.02
CA ARG A 238 0.07 5.03 -13.61
C ARG A 238 1.25 4.25 -13.05
N LEU A 239 2.32 4.94 -12.69
CA LEU A 239 3.39 4.36 -11.87
C LEU A 239 3.04 4.64 -10.41
N GLU A 240 2.65 3.59 -9.69
CA GLU A 240 2.37 3.63 -8.27
C GLU A 240 3.63 3.26 -7.52
N ILE A 241 4.08 4.13 -6.62
CA ILE A 241 5.24 3.91 -5.75
C ILE A 241 4.74 4.07 -4.33
N GLY A 242 4.86 3.03 -3.51
CA GLY A 242 4.48 3.16 -2.12
C GLY A 242 4.70 1.92 -1.29
N ARG A 243 4.42 2.09 0.00
CA ARG A 243 4.49 1.03 1.00
C ARG A 243 3.09 0.44 1.20
N GLY A 244 3.02 -0.88 1.37
CA GLY A 244 1.78 -1.53 1.79
C GLY A 244 1.38 -1.11 3.20
N SER A 245 0.10 -1.14 3.53
CA SER A 245 -0.36 -0.92 4.90
C SER A 245 -0.31 -2.21 5.70
N PHE A 246 -0.01 -2.15 6.99
CA PHE A 246 -0.20 -3.30 7.88
C PHE A 246 -1.67 -3.68 8.04
N ALA A 247 -2.60 -2.76 7.78
CA ALA A 247 -4.03 -3.00 7.85
C ALA A 247 -4.53 -4.10 6.88
N GLN A 248 -3.74 -4.45 5.86
CA GLN A 248 -4.09 -5.49 4.89
C GLN A 248 -4.19 -6.90 5.50
N TYR A 249 -3.63 -7.13 6.69
CA TYR A 249 -3.65 -8.45 7.33
C TYR A 249 -4.85 -8.61 8.25
N ALA A 250 -5.54 -9.75 8.15
CA ALA A 250 -6.51 -10.19 9.16
C ALA A 250 -5.78 -10.62 10.45
N LEU A 251 -4.65 -11.29 10.31
CA LEU A 251 -3.72 -11.59 11.38
C LEU A 251 -2.28 -11.43 10.88
N PHE A 252 -1.47 -10.70 11.64
CA PHE A 252 -0.02 -10.62 11.46
C PHE A 252 0.66 -10.85 12.81
N THR A 253 1.57 -11.83 12.90
CA THR A 253 2.41 -12.05 14.08
C THR A 253 3.88 -11.99 13.73
N ASN A 254 4.68 -11.20 14.44
CA ASN A 254 6.14 -11.27 14.27
C ASN A 254 6.71 -12.56 14.88
N HIS A 255 6.32 -12.87 16.12
CA HIS A 255 6.63 -14.08 16.86
C HIS A 255 5.33 -14.84 17.16
N HIS A 256 5.27 -16.12 16.82
CA HIS A 256 4.09 -16.97 17.00
C HIS A 256 4.07 -17.64 18.38
N PHE A 257 4.30 -16.82 19.41
CA PHE A 257 4.37 -17.20 20.82
C PHE A 257 3.62 -16.18 21.69
N LEU A 258 3.22 -16.57 22.90
CA LEU A 258 2.55 -15.66 23.85
C LEU A 258 3.44 -14.49 24.29
N ASP A 259 4.73 -14.77 24.45
CA ASP A 259 5.76 -13.86 24.92
C ASP A 259 7.17 -14.45 24.67
N ALA A 260 8.20 -13.63 24.90
CA ALA A 260 9.60 -13.98 24.74
C ALA A 260 10.05 -15.14 25.67
N ALA A 261 9.41 -15.28 26.84
CA ALA A 261 9.74 -16.35 27.78
C ALA A 261 9.28 -17.70 27.24
N SER A 262 8.08 -17.76 26.68
CA SER A 262 7.50 -18.94 26.02
C SER A 262 8.31 -19.32 24.78
N GLU A 263 8.72 -18.34 23.99
CA GLU A 263 9.59 -18.54 22.82
C GLU A 263 10.94 -19.13 23.22
N THR A 264 11.58 -18.57 24.26
CA THR A 264 12.85 -19.06 24.80
C THR A 264 12.72 -20.47 25.37
N ALA A 265 11.61 -20.78 26.05
CA ALA A 265 11.32 -22.13 26.52
C ALA A 265 11.25 -23.11 25.33
N CYS A 266 10.57 -22.72 24.24
CA CYS A 266 10.49 -23.51 23.02
C CYS A 266 11.82 -23.67 22.27
N GLN A 267 12.73 -22.71 22.39
CA GLN A 267 14.07 -22.86 21.83
C GLN A 267 14.89 -23.92 22.60
N ASN A 268 14.74 -23.96 23.93
CA ASN A 268 15.48 -24.88 24.79
C ASN A 268 14.91 -26.30 24.79
N ASP A 269 13.58 -26.44 24.71
CA ASP A 269 12.87 -27.72 24.61
C ASP A 269 11.81 -27.65 23.49
N PRO A 270 12.19 -27.86 22.22
CA PRO A 270 11.27 -27.75 21.09
C PRO A 270 10.18 -28.83 21.07
N VAL A 271 10.29 -29.87 21.90
CA VAL A 271 9.35 -31.00 21.95
C VAL A 271 8.24 -30.75 22.97
N ASN A 272 8.58 -30.27 24.17
CA ASN A 272 7.61 -30.15 25.29
C ASN A 272 7.16 -28.71 25.56
N CYS A 273 7.31 -27.80 24.61
CA CYS A 273 6.93 -26.42 24.81
C CYS A 273 5.52 -26.08 24.31
N ASP A 274 4.90 -25.09 24.96
CA ASP A 274 3.57 -24.60 24.62
C ASP A 274 3.62 -23.63 23.43
N ARG A 275 3.43 -24.18 22.23
CA ARG A 275 3.26 -23.39 21.00
C ARG A 275 1.82 -22.92 20.86
N ILE A 276 1.64 -21.69 20.38
CA ILE A 276 0.33 -21.24 19.92
C ILE A 276 -0.12 -22.17 18.80
N THR A 277 -1.32 -22.72 18.93
CA THR A 277 -1.82 -23.76 18.04
C THR A 277 -3.18 -23.35 17.50
N PHE A 278 -3.31 -23.34 16.17
CA PHE A 278 -4.60 -23.16 15.52
C PHE A 278 -5.35 -24.49 15.48
N ILE A 279 -6.62 -24.48 15.90
CA ILE A 279 -7.50 -25.65 16.05
C ILE A 279 -8.74 -25.52 15.17
N SER A 280 -9.67 -26.49 15.17
CA SER A 280 -10.90 -26.39 14.35
C SER A 280 -11.80 -25.20 14.71
N LYS A 281 -11.60 -24.57 15.86
CA LYS A 281 -12.28 -23.32 16.26
C LYS A 281 -11.67 -22.07 15.61
N THR A 282 -10.50 -22.18 14.96
CA THR A 282 -9.81 -21.05 14.33
C THR A 282 -10.31 -20.87 12.89
N SER A 283 -10.85 -19.68 12.61
CA SER A 283 -11.26 -19.27 11.27
C SER A 283 -10.81 -17.84 10.99
N PHE A 284 -10.15 -17.61 9.85
CA PHE A 284 -9.79 -16.28 9.38
C PHE A 284 -10.32 -16.05 7.97
N SER A 285 -11.06 -14.96 7.77
CA SER A 285 -11.65 -14.64 6.46
C SER A 285 -10.73 -13.85 5.53
N GLY A 286 -9.58 -13.37 6.01
CA GLY A 286 -8.62 -12.54 5.25
C GLY A 286 -7.17 -13.02 5.33
N PRO A 287 -6.21 -12.24 4.81
CA PRO A 287 -4.80 -12.62 4.75
C PRO A 287 -4.19 -12.84 6.14
N VAL A 288 -3.45 -13.94 6.31
CA VAL A 288 -2.75 -14.29 7.56
C VAL A 288 -1.25 -14.41 7.29
N HIS A 289 -0.44 -13.77 8.13
CA HIS A 289 1.00 -13.79 8.02
C HIS A 289 1.66 -14.04 9.39
N THR A 290 2.75 -14.80 9.39
CA THR A 290 3.70 -14.82 10.50
C THR A 290 5.13 -14.70 9.97
N ASN A 291 5.99 -13.96 10.66
CA ASN A 291 7.41 -14.01 10.32
C ASN A 291 8.03 -15.35 10.72
N GLU A 292 7.53 -16.01 11.76
CA GLU A 292 8.02 -17.34 12.16
C GLU A 292 7.31 -18.47 11.41
N VAL A 293 6.87 -19.51 12.13
CA VAL A 293 6.29 -20.76 11.63
C VAL A 293 4.99 -21.02 12.39
N PHE A 294 3.92 -21.35 11.67
CA PHE A 294 2.64 -21.72 12.27
C PHE A 294 2.65 -23.13 12.88
N ASN A 295 1.82 -23.35 13.90
CA ASN A 295 1.51 -24.67 14.43
C ASN A 295 0.00 -24.96 14.33
N PHE A 296 -0.33 -26.13 13.82
CA PHE A 296 -1.70 -26.54 13.54
C PHE A 296 -2.06 -27.84 14.26
N GLU A 297 -3.27 -27.86 14.81
CA GLU A 297 -3.93 -29.04 15.32
C GLU A 297 -5.34 -29.11 14.71
N GLU A 298 -5.85 -30.31 14.42
CA GLU A 298 -7.17 -30.47 13.79
C GLU A 298 -7.33 -29.75 12.43
N ASN A 299 -8.46 -29.06 12.18
CA ASN A 299 -8.86 -28.55 10.85
C ASN A 299 -9.27 -27.05 10.90
N PRO A 300 -8.34 -26.12 11.16
CA PRO A 300 -8.61 -24.69 11.06
C PRO A 300 -8.89 -24.26 9.61
N VAL A 301 -9.64 -23.17 9.44
CA VAL A 301 -10.06 -22.66 8.11
C VAL A 301 -9.46 -21.28 7.82
N PHE A 302 -8.82 -21.14 6.66
CA PHE A 302 -8.26 -19.87 6.18
C PHE A 302 -8.85 -19.55 4.81
N SER A 303 -9.72 -18.55 4.78
CA SER A 303 -10.33 -18.10 3.53
C SER A 303 -9.42 -17.14 2.76
N GLY A 304 -8.52 -16.42 3.43
CA GLY A 304 -7.50 -15.57 2.78
C GLY A 304 -6.18 -16.28 2.51
N SER A 305 -5.23 -15.55 1.93
CA SER A 305 -3.87 -16.06 1.67
C SER A 305 -3.12 -16.26 2.99
N VAL A 306 -2.44 -17.41 3.15
CA VAL A 306 -1.60 -17.68 4.31
C VAL A 306 -0.13 -17.56 3.93
N SER A 307 0.68 -16.91 4.76
CA SER A 307 2.11 -16.74 4.48
C SER A 307 2.95 -16.83 5.76
N SER A 308 4.17 -17.34 5.61
CA SER A 308 5.12 -17.57 6.70
C SER A 308 6.51 -17.22 6.18
N ALA A 309 7.29 -16.40 6.90
CA ALA A 309 8.68 -16.16 6.52
C ALA A 309 9.64 -17.28 6.99
N GLY A 310 9.18 -18.11 7.93
CA GLY A 310 9.90 -19.30 8.37
C GLY A 310 11.05 -18.99 9.32
N CYS A 311 11.06 -17.82 9.95
CA CYS A 311 12.08 -17.45 10.93
C CYS A 311 12.09 -18.45 12.10
N VAL A 312 13.28 -18.79 12.59
CA VAL A 312 13.44 -19.65 13.77
C VAL A 312 13.17 -18.87 15.06
N PRO A 313 12.77 -19.54 16.16
CA PRO A 313 12.61 -18.88 17.46
C PRO A 313 13.84 -18.08 17.89
N ASN A 314 13.61 -16.93 18.50
CA ASN A 314 14.59 -15.94 18.95
C ASN A 314 15.49 -15.43 17.82
N PHE A 315 14.94 -15.30 16.61
CA PHE A 315 15.68 -14.73 15.48
C PHE A 315 16.09 -13.27 15.77
N THR A 316 17.23 -12.90 15.20
CA THR A 316 17.66 -11.51 15.09
C THR A 316 17.41 -11.01 13.67
N THR A 317 17.27 -9.71 13.49
CA THR A 317 17.15 -9.13 12.14
C THR A 317 18.51 -8.76 11.59
N SER A 318 18.77 -9.09 10.33
CA SER A 318 19.89 -8.58 9.54
C SER A 318 19.37 -7.87 8.30
N VAL A 319 20.26 -7.16 7.61
CA VAL A 319 19.94 -6.45 6.36
C VAL A 319 20.74 -7.09 5.23
N ASP A 320 20.08 -7.41 4.13
CA ASP A 320 20.75 -7.97 2.96
C ASP A 320 21.52 -6.89 2.17
N ILE A 321 22.26 -7.31 1.13
CA ILE A 321 23.03 -6.39 0.27
C ILE A 321 22.15 -5.36 -0.48
N THR A 322 20.83 -5.59 -0.54
CA THR A 322 19.85 -4.71 -1.17
C THR A 322 19.20 -3.75 -0.18
N GLY A 323 19.57 -3.82 1.11
CA GLY A 323 18.96 -3.02 2.16
C GLY A 323 17.61 -3.56 2.65
N THR A 324 17.28 -4.81 2.31
CA THR A 324 16.04 -5.48 2.75
C THR A 324 16.27 -6.14 4.10
N GLU A 325 15.37 -5.91 5.06
CA GLU A 325 15.45 -6.58 6.36
C GLU A 325 15.05 -8.07 6.25
N MET A 326 15.76 -8.94 6.94
CA MET A 326 15.51 -10.39 7.00
C MET A 326 15.83 -10.95 8.38
N CYS A 327 15.27 -12.10 8.72
CA CYS A 327 15.56 -12.79 9.97
C CYS A 327 16.78 -13.72 9.88
N SER A 328 17.46 -13.92 11.00
CA SER A 328 18.59 -14.84 11.14
C SER A 328 18.10 -16.27 11.25
N GLY A 329 18.39 -17.09 10.23
CA GLY A 329 17.97 -18.48 10.20
C GLY A 329 16.52 -18.63 9.74
N ILE A 330 16.34 -19.36 8.65
CA ILE A 330 15.04 -19.57 8.01
C ILE A 330 14.85 -21.07 7.83
N THR A 331 13.76 -21.60 8.40
CA THR A 331 13.33 -22.99 8.24
C THR A 331 11.87 -23.00 7.76
N PRO A 332 11.62 -22.83 6.46
CA PRO A 332 10.28 -22.79 5.88
C PRO A 332 9.51 -24.08 6.17
N GLY A 333 8.30 -23.97 6.68
CA GLY A 333 7.47 -25.14 7.01
C GLY A 333 6.33 -24.83 7.96
N ALA A 334 5.85 -25.85 8.66
CA ALA A 334 4.80 -25.76 9.68
C ALA A 334 4.95 -26.88 10.71
N TYR A 335 4.42 -26.66 11.91
CA TYR A 335 4.29 -27.69 12.93
C TYR A 335 2.90 -28.33 12.92
N SER A 336 2.84 -29.62 13.25
CA SER A 336 1.62 -30.32 13.67
C SER A 336 1.87 -31.07 14.97
N LYS A 337 1.15 -30.74 16.03
CA LYS A 337 1.30 -31.34 17.37
C LYS A 337 2.79 -31.51 17.75
N HIS A 338 3.56 -30.41 17.65
CA HIS A 338 5.00 -30.32 17.93
C HIS A 338 5.95 -31.01 16.92
N THR A 339 5.44 -31.68 15.88
CA THR A 339 6.28 -32.22 14.81
C THR A 339 6.44 -31.21 13.68
N PHE A 340 7.67 -30.79 13.40
CA PHE A 340 7.96 -29.90 12.27
C PHE A 340 7.95 -30.67 10.94
N THR A 341 7.31 -30.09 9.92
CA THR A 341 7.39 -30.55 8.53
C THR A 341 7.90 -29.42 7.66
N SER A 342 8.93 -29.66 6.85
CA SER A 342 9.52 -28.64 5.98
C SER A 342 8.60 -28.29 4.81
N ALA A 343 8.70 -27.05 4.30
CA ALA A 343 7.92 -26.60 3.14
C ALA A 343 8.07 -27.51 1.91
N ALA A 344 9.26 -28.09 1.71
CA ALA A 344 9.52 -29.04 0.62
C ALA A 344 8.72 -30.36 0.78
N ALA A 345 8.48 -30.80 2.02
CA ALA A 345 7.71 -31.99 2.33
C ALA A 345 6.19 -31.73 2.39
N ILE A 346 5.77 -30.51 2.75
CA ILE A 346 4.36 -30.07 2.74
C ILE A 346 3.87 -29.86 1.29
N GLY A 347 4.76 -29.37 0.41
CA GLY A 347 4.45 -28.94 -0.94
C GLY A 347 4.00 -27.47 -0.99
N SER A 348 4.54 -26.70 -1.93
CA SER A 348 4.08 -25.34 -2.23
C SER A 348 2.99 -25.40 -3.30
N SER A 349 1.72 -25.56 -2.91
CA SER A 349 0.63 -25.47 -3.88
C SER A 349 -0.05 -24.11 -3.83
N THR A 350 -0.11 -23.45 -4.98
CA THR A 350 -0.95 -22.27 -5.25
C THR A 350 -2.39 -22.63 -5.60
N THR A 351 -2.72 -23.92 -5.68
CA THR A 351 -4.05 -24.44 -6.00
C THR A 351 -4.31 -25.72 -5.21
N GLU A 352 -5.06 -25.59 -4.10
CA GLU A 352 -5.79 -26.68 -3.46
C GLU A 352 -4.96 -27.96 -3.18
N ILE A 353 -4.03 -27.88 -2.23
CA ILE A 353 -3.55 -29.06 -1.51
C ILE A 353 -3.88 -28.81 -0.04
N ILE A 354 -4.81 -29.60 0.51
CA ILE A 354 -5.01 -29.73 1.96
C ILE A 354 -3.75 -30.43 2.47
N PRO A 355 -2.73 -29.73 2.99
CA PRO A 355 -1.54 -30.42 3.43
C PRO A 355 -1.96 -31.15 4.69
N SER A 356 -2.06 -32.47 4.61
CA SER A 356 -2.18 -33.28 5.82
C SER A 356 -0.82 -33.19 6.50
N ILE A 357 -0.71 -32.30 7.48
CA ILE A 357 0.51 -32.16 8.28
C ILE A 357 0.43 -33.29 9.31
N CYS A 358 1.09 -34.40 9.01
CA CYS A 358 1.05 -35.59 9.84
C CYS A 358 2.22 -35.61 10.80
N GLY A 359 1.94 -35.69 12.10
CA GLY A 359 2.97 -35.97 13.10
C GLY A 359 3.42 -37.43 13.05
N GLY A 360 4.60 -37.72 13.62
CA GLY A 360 5.10 -39.09 13.79
C GLY A 360 4.28 -39.87 14.84
N GLY A 361 3.07 -40.30 14.48
CA GLY A 361 2.16 -40.98 15.41
C GLY A 361 0.72 -41.21 14.94
N GLY A 362 0.34 -40.79 13.73
CA GLY A 362 -0.94 -41.15 13.11
C GLY A 362 -2.07 -40.11 13.23
N GLY A 363 -1.85 -38.98 13.92
CA GLY A 363 -2.75 -37.82 13.86
C GLY A 363 -2.25 -36.82 12.81
N CYS A 364 -3.09 -36.51 11.81
CA CYS A 364 -2.80 -35.46 10.83
C CYS A 364 -3.71 -34.27 11.05
N SER A 365 -3.13 -33.07 11.15
CA SER A 365 -3.85 -31.81 11.05
C SER A 365 -4.14 -31.55 9.56
N LYS A 366 -5.34 -31.08 9.23
CA LYS A 366 -5.74 -30.75 7.86
C LYS A 366 -6.28 -29.31 7.81
N PRO A 367 -5.41 -28.29 7.91
CA PRO A 367 -5.82 -26.92 7.67
C PRO A 367 -6.40 -26.75 6.26
N ASP A 368 -7.47 -25.98 6.16
CA ASP A 368 -8.16 -25.69 4.91
C ASP A 368 -7.74 -24.30 4.39
N PHE A 369 -6.87 -24.28 3.38
CA PHE A 369 -6.34 -23.05 2.76
C PHE A 369 -7.07 -22.76 1.44
N LYS A 370 -8.05 -21.86 1.46
CA LYS A 370 -8.87 -21.55 0.26
C LYS A 370 -8.13 -20.73 -0.79
N ASN A 371 -7.25 -19.83 -0.37
CA ASN A 371 -6.53 -18.90 -1.25
C ASN A 371 -5.01 -19.17 -1.29
N GLY A 372 -4.61 -20.41 -1.05
CA GLY A 372 -3.22 -20.86 -1.13
C GLY A 372 -2.35 -20.47 0.07
N VAL A 373 -1.13 -21.03 0.09
CA VAL A 373 -0.16 -20.81 1.17
C VAL A 373 1.26 -20.61 0.63
N ASN A 374 1.99 -19.67 1.23
CA ASN A 374 3.41 -19.43 0.97
C ASN A 374 4.25 -19.62 2.26
N TRP A 375 4.92 -20.75 2.36
CA TRP A 375 5.77 -21.09 3.52
C TRP A 375 7.16 -20.42 3.52
N ASN A 376 7.52 -19.72 2.44
CA ASN A 376 8.80 -19.06 2.25
C ASN A 376 8.58 -17.61 1.78
N ALA A 377 7.69 -16.90 2.47
CA ALA A 377 7.44 -15.49 2.25
C ALA A 377 8.62 -14.65 2.74
N ASN A 378 8.69 -13.38 2.32
CA ASN A 378 9.69 -12.46 2.84
C ASN A 378 9.34 -12.09 4.29
N TYR A 379 10.38 -11.87 5.10
CA TYR A 379 10.25 -11.24 6.40
C TYR A 379 9.65 -9.84 6.25
N VAL A 380 8.70 -9.51 7.11
CA VAL A 380 8.02 -8.21 7.12
C VAL A 380 8.32 -7.52 8.46
N PRO A 381 9.21 -6.52 8.50
CA PRO A 381 9.57 -5.86 9.75
C PRO A 381 8.44 -4.97 10.28
N LEU A 382 8.09 -5.15 11.55
CA LEU A 382 7.21 -4.24 12.26
C LEU A 382 7.84 -2.83 12.41
N PRO A 383 7.02 -1.77 12.51
CA PRO A 383 7.50 -0.42 12.83
C PRO A 383 8.25 -0.39 14.17
N THR A 384 9.24 0.49 14.30
CA THR A 384 10.08 0.58 15.51
C THR A 384 9.66 1.71 16.45
N ASN A 385 8.84 2.64 15.97
CA ASN A 385 8.35 3.81 16.70
C ASN A 385 7.04 4.33 16.07
N SER A 386 6.53 5.43 16.61
CA SER A 386 5.30 6.11 16.16
C SER A 386 5.54 7.56 15.72
N ASN A 387 6.74 7.87 15.21
CA ASN A 387 7.13 9.25 14.88
C ASN A 387 6.26 9.84 13.76
N ASP A 388 5.88 9.03 12.76
CA ASP A 388 5.02 9.47 11.66
C ASP A 388 3.62 9.82 12.15
N GLN A 389 3.07 9.05 13.09
CA GLN A 389 1.78 9.31 13.72
C GLN A 389 1.84 10.54 14.63
N GLN A 390 2.91 10.71 15.40
CA GLN A 390 3.13 11.91 16.21
C GLN A 390 3.22 13.16 15.32
N ALA A 391 3.99 13.10 14.23
CA ALA A 391 4.11 14.20 13.27
C ALA A 391 2.76 14.52 12.61
N ALA A 392 1.98 13.50 12.23
CA ALA A 392 0.64 13.68 11.71
C ALA A 392 -0.30 14.33 12.75
N ALA A 393 -0.22 13.94 14.02
CA ALA A 393 -0.99 14.57 15.08
C ALA A 393 -0.66 16.07 15.22
N HIS A 394 0.62 16.45 15.16
CA HIS A 394 1.03 17.87 15.18
C HIS A 394 0.64 18.66 13.92
N ALA A 395 0.56 18.01 12.76
CA ALA A 395 0.30 18.68 11.48
C ALA A 395 -1.20 18.99 11.23
N GLY A 396 -2.10 18.28 11.92
CA GLY A 396 -3.55 18.48 11.77
C GLY A 396 -4.43 17.48 12.54
N GLY A 397 -3.84 16.65 13.40
CA GLY A 397 -4.55 15.72 14.26
C GLY A 397 -4.72 16.27 15.68
N LEU A 398 -4.84 15.39 16.66
CA LEU A 398 -4.92 15.72 18.08
C LEU A 398 -3.71 15.11 18.79
N TYR A 399 -2.77 15.94 19.21
CA TYR A 399 -1.65 15.50 20.03
C TYR A 399 -1.94 15.75 21.50
N LEU A 400 -1.86 14.68 22.30
CA LEU A 400 -2.08 14.68 23.74
C LEU A 400 -0.74 14.36 24.41
N GLY A 401 0.01 15.42 24.77
CA GLY A 401 1.30 15.25 25.44
C GLY A 401 1.13 14.70 26.86
N GLY A 402 1.44 13.43 27.08
CA GLY A 402 1.29 12.74 28.36
C GLY A 402 0.04 11.84 28.45
N GLY A 403 0.00 11.01 29.49
CA GLY A 403 -0.99 9.95 29.63
C GLY A 403 -2.43 10.46 29.70
N VAL A 404 -3.32 9.75 29.02
CA VAL A 404 -4.76 10.03 28.92
C VAL A 404 -5.49 9.02 29.77
N SER A 405 -6.20 9.47 30.81
CA SER A 405 -6.94 8.57 31.69
C SER A 405 -8.22 8.05 31.04
N ASP A 406 -8.75 8.80 30.08
CA ASP A 406 -10.03 8.52 29.44
C ASP A 406 -10.06 9.08 28.03
N LEU A 407 -10.38 8.25 27.03
CA LEU A 407 -10.58 8.66 25.64
C LEU A 407 -11.88 8.03 25.12
N GLY A 408 -12.89 8.85 24.87
CA GLY A 408 -14.19 8.44 24.37
C GLY A 408 -14.39 8.84 22.91
N LEU A 409 -14.89 7.90 22.10
CA LEU A 409 -15.31 8.12 20.71
C LEU A 409 -16.83 7.91 20.60
N ALA A 410 -17.54 8.83 19.95
CA ALA A 410 -18.99 8.69 19.77
C ALA A 410 -19.48 9.41 18.52
N VAL A 411 -20.60 8.97 17.97
CA VAL A 411 -21.33 9.74 16.96
C VAL A 411 -22.37 10.61 17.62
N SER A 412 -22.36 11.90 17.28
CA SER A 412 -23.38 12.86 17.69
C SER A 412 -24.39 13.11 16.58
N THR A 413 -25.67 13.07 16.95
CA THR A 413 -26.86 13.41 16.17
C THR A 413 -27.72 14.40 16.98
N PRO A 414 -28.74 15.05 16.38
CA PRO A 414 -29.63 15.97 17.11
C PRO A 414 -30.37 15.32 18.29
N SER A 415 -30.47 13.98 18.31
CA SER A 415 -31.09 13.19 19.38
C SER A 415 -30.12 12.72 20.49
N THR A 416 -28.81 12.96 20.35
CA THR A 416 -27.80 12.52 21.32
C THR A 416 -27.14 13.73 21.99
N ALA A 417 -26.76 13.60 23.26
CA ALA A 417 -26.00 14.62 23.98
C ALA A 417 -24.49 14.25 24.02
N PRO A 418 -23.56 15.20 23.79
CA PRO A 418 -23.82 16.56 23.32
C PRO A 418 -24.33 16.56 21.87
N THR A 419 -25.28 17.46 21.56
CA THR A 419 -25.81 17.64 20.20
C THR A 419 -24.72 18.14 19.27
N PRO A 420 -24.78 17.89 17.95
CA PRO A 420 -23.73 18.33 17.03
C PRO A 420 -23.65 19.88 16.96
N PRO A 421 -22.51 20.44 16.51
CA PRO A 421 -22.40 21.88 16.27
C PRO A 421 -23.53 22.40 15.35
N SER A 422 -23.99 23.63 15.61
CA SER A 422 -25.08 24.24 14.85
C SER A 422 -24.79 24.24 13.35
N GLY A 423 -25.77 23.82 12.54
CA GLY A 423 -25.63 23.72 11.08
C GLY A 423 -25.17 22.35 10.58
N TYR A 424 -24.83 21.42 11.48
CA TYR A 424 -24.44 20.06 11.10
C TYR A 424 -25.45 19.03 11.62
N PRO A 425 -25.94 18.11 10.77
CA PRO A 425 -26.85 17.06 11.21
C PRO A 425 -26.14 15.93 11.96
N LYS A 426 -24.80 15.89 11.92
CA LYS A 426 -23.99 14.84 12.55
C LYS A 426 -22.57 15.36 12.82
N ALA A 427 -21.93 14.82 13.86
CA ALA A 427 -20.52 15.05 14.14
C ALA A 427 -19.87 13.79 14.76
N GLN A 428 -18.58 13.63 14.54
CA GLN A 428 -17.75 12.69 15.30
C GLN A 428 -17.29 13.39 16.58
N LEU A 429 -17.64 12.83 17.74
CA LEU A 429 -17.21 13.32 19.04
C LEU A 429 -15.92 12.62 19.48
N ILE A 430 -15.04 13.40 20.09
CA ILE A 430 -13.83 12.93 20.76
C ILE A 430 -13.82 13.57 22.14
N SER A 431 -13.87 12.77 23.19
CA SER A 431 -13.78 13.23 24.58
C SER A 431 -12.49 12.69 25.19
N TYR A 432 -11.71 13.52 25.86
CA TYR A 432 -10.50 13.02 26.54
C TYR A 432 -10.28 13.68 27.89
N THR A 433 -9.74 12.92 28.85
CA THR A 433 -9.37 13.41 30.18
C THR A 433 -7.87 13.34 30.38
N LYS A 434 -7.25 14.49 30.65
CA LYS A 434 -5.82 14.64 30.88
C LYS A 434 -5.60 15.55 32.08
N GLY A 435 -4.76 15.12 33.03
CA GLY A 435 -4.51 15.88 34.26
C GLY A 435 -5.78 16.18 35.08
N GLY A 436 -6.81 15.32 34.98
CA GLY A 436 -8.10 15.50 35.65
C GLY A 436 -9.08 16.47 34.95
N ALA A 437 -8.70 17.09 33.82
CA ALA A 437 -9.58 17.93 33.03
C ALA A 437 -10.09 17.18 31.80
N THR A 438 -11.41 17.22 31.57
CA THR A 438 -12.06 16.62 30.40
C THR A 438 -12.31 17.67 29.32
N THR A 439 -11.85 17.40 28.11
CA THR A 439 -12.12 18.22 26.92
C THR A 439 -12.98 17.43 25.95
N GLN A 440 -13.97 18.09 25.34
CA GLN A 440 -14.80 17.51 24.30
C GLN A 440 -14.62 18.26 22.99
N LEU A 441 -14.33 17.51 21.94
CA LEU A 441 -14.19 17.97 20.58
C LEU A 441 -15.28 17.34 19.70
N ALA A 442 -15.68 18.07 18.65
CA ALA A 442 -16.54 17.57 17.59
C ALA A 442 -15.88 17.84 16.25
N THR A 443 -15.80 16.83 15.40
CA THR A 443 -15.37 16.95 14.01
C THR A 443 -16.55 16.71 13.07
N THR A 444 -16.61 17.50 12.02
CA THR A 444 -17.74 17.57 11.09
C THR A 444 -17.39 16.88 9.77
N PRO A 445 -18.37 16.56 8.89
CA PRO A 445 -18.11 15.92 7.60
C PRO A 445 -17.15 16.71 6.68
N ASP A 446 -17.04 18.02 6.84
CA ASP A 446 -16.07 18.87 6.14
C ASP A 446 -14.76 19.08 6.94
N HIS A 447 -14.49 18.18 7.90
CA HIS A 447 -13.30 18.11 8.73
C HIS A 447 -13.06 19.33 9.65
N ARG A 448 -14.04 20.21 9.88
CA ARG A 448 -13.89 21.30 10.85
C ARG A 448 -14.00 20.79 12.27
N VAL A 449 -13.23 21.39 13.17
CA VAL A 449 -13.20 21.03 14.58
C VAL A 449 -13.86 22.10 15.43
N PHE A 450 -14.64 21.65 16.41
CA PHE A 450 -15.26 22.45 17.44
C PHE A 450 -14.84 21.93 18.80
N VAL A 451 -14.73 22.82 19.79
CA VAL A 451 -14.48 22.50 21.20
C VAL A 451 -15.68 22.95 22.02
N LEU A 452 -16.08 22.13 22.99
CA LEU A 452 -17.19 22.46 23.87
C LEU A 452 -16.70 23.36 25.01
N VAL A 453 -17.20 24.60 25.07
CA VAL A 453 -16.84 25.58 26.11
C VAL A 453 -18.09 26.20 26.68
N GLY A 454 -18.30 26.04 27.99
CA GLY A 454 -19.49 26.58 28.67
C GLY A 454 -20.80 26.01 28.15
N GLY A 455 -20.80 24.75 27.70
CA GLY A 455 -21.98 24.07 27.14
C GLY A 455 -22.33 24.43 25.69
N ALA A 456 -21.51 25.24 25.02
CA ALA A 456 -21.69 25.60 23.62
C ALA A 456 -20.49 25.17 22.77
N TRP A 457 -20.76 24.66 21.57
CA TRP A 457 -19.72 24.38 20.59
C TRP A 457 -19.15 25.66 20.02
N LYS A 458 -17.83 25.82 20.11
CA LYS A 458 -17.09 26.92 19.51
C LYS A 458 -16.09 26.39 18.52
N ALA A 459 -15.84 27.14 17.46
CA ALA A 459 -14.84 26.75 16.47
C ALA A 459 -13.47 26.64 17.14
N ALA A 460 -12.75 25.56 16.85
CA ALA A 460 -11.45 25.28 17.44
C ALA A 460 -10.33 25.54 16.43
N VAL A 461 -9.14 25.86 16.95
CA VAL A 461 -7.90 25.94 16.17
C VAL A 461 -6.83 25.10 16.86
N GLN A 462 -5.99 24.45 16.06
CA GLN A 462 -4.86 23.70 16.59
C GLN A 462 -3.70 24.64 16.93
N VAL A 463 -3.12 24.46 18.11
CA VAL A 463 -1.90 25.17 18.52
C VAL A 463 -0.70 24.39 18.00
N ALA A 464 -0.02 24.86 16.95
CA ALA A 464 1.07 24.11 16.29
C ALA A 464 2.18 23.63 17.24
N ALA A 465 2.52 24.41 18.27
CA ALA A 465 3.56 24.06 19.24
C ALA A 465 3.20 22.86 20.12
N THR A 466 1.91 22.68 20.45
CA THR A 466 1.44 21.61 21.34
C THR A 466 0.62 20.56 20.61
N GLY A 467 0.14 20.82 19.40
CA GLY A 467 -0.81 19.97 18.66
C GLY A 467 -2.20 19.82 19.31
N GLU A 468 -2.49 20.55 20.39
CA GLU A 468 -3.79 20.56 21.07
C GLU A 468 -4.78 21.54 20.40
N TRP A 469 -6.08 21.26 20.52
CA TRP A 469 -7.15 22.10 19.99
C TRP A 469 -7.75 23.00 21.07
N VAL A 470 -7.84 24.30 20.79
CA VAL A 470 -8.35 25.31 21.73
C VAL A 470 -9.44 26.15 21.07
N ASP A 471 -10.26 26.82 21.89
CA ASP A 471 -11.24 27.80 21.41
C ASP A 471 -10.52 28.87 20.59
N ALA A 472 -10.92 29.05 19.33
CA ALA A 472 -10.32 30.01 18.41
C ALA A 472 -10.42 31.45 18.94
N ALA A 473 -11.40 31.75 19.79
CA ALA A 473 -11.57 33.06 20.43
C ALA A 473 -10.75 33.24 21.73
N SER A 474 -10.11 32.18 22.24
CA SER A 474 -9.22 32.28 23.40
C SER A 474 -7.91 33.01 23.06
N ALA A 475 -7.18 33.51 24.06
CA ALA A 475 -5.87 34.14 23.84
C ALA A 475 -4.88 33.20 23.13
N ALA A 476 -4.89 31.91 23.49
CA ALA A 476 -4.09 30.89 22.83
C ALA A 476 -4.54 30.64 21.38
N GLY A 477 -5.86 30.62 21.14
CA GLY A 477 -6.42 30.46 19.79
C GLY A 477 -6.09 31.64 18.87
N ALA A 478 -6.20 32.87 19.37
CA ALA A 478 -5.83 34.07 18.64
C ALA A 478 -4.33 34.07 18.27
N ALA A 479 -3.45 33.63 19.18
CA ALA A 479 -2.03 33.47 18.90
C ALA A 479 -1.76 32.38 17.86
N ALA A 480 -2.46 31.24 17.93
CA ALA A 480 -2.33 30.16 16.96
C ALA A 480 -2.77 30.57 15.54
N LEU A 481 -3.88 31.31 15.45
CA LEU A 481 -4.36 31.89 14.18
C LEU A 481 -3.35 32.90 13.60
N ALA A 482 -2.77 33.77 14.44
CA ALA A 482 -1.76 34.74 14.00
C ALA A 482 -0.45 34.08 13.53
N ALA A 483 -0.10 32.92 14.07
CA ALA A 483 1.08 32.15 13.69
C ALA A 483 0.87 31.32 12.41
N ASN A 484 -0.36 31.15 11.92
CA ASN A 484 -0.64 30.43 10.68
C ASN A 484 -0.22 31.27 9.47
N THR A 485 0.97 30.99 8.94
CA THR A 485 1.56 31.71 7.80
C THR A 485 1.07 31.25 6.44
N ASN A 486 0.05 30.36 6.37
CA ASN A 486 -0.46 29.86 5.09
C ASN A 486 -1.11 31.01 4.27
N PRO A 487 -0.50 31.46 3.16
CA PRO A 487 -0.97 32.63 2.41
C PRO A 487 -2.32 32.41 1.70
N LEU A 488 -2.82 31.18 1.66
CA LEU A 488 -4.06 30.82 0.96
C LEU A 488 -5.31 30.78 1.84
N ALA A 489 -5.21 30.99 3.16
CA ALA A 489 -6.42 31.06 3.98
C ALA A 489 -6.21 31.79 5.32
N PRO A 490 -6.37 33.13 5.35
CA PRO A 490 -6.39 33.93 6.59
C PRO A 490 -7.62 33.63 7.49
N THR A 491 -8.51 32.72 7.07
CA THR A 491 -9.75 32.31 7.74
C THR A 491 -9.89 30.78 7.87
N ALA A 492 -8.87 29.99 7.48
CA ALA A 492 -8.97 28.53 7.57
C ALA A 492 -8.79 28.04 9.01
N TYR A 493 -9.90 27.62 9.60
CA TYR A 493 -9.87 26.60 10.64
C TYR A 493 -9.05 25.41 10.14
N SER A 494 -8.14 24.90 10.96
CA SER A 494 -7.41 23.68 10.66
C SER A 494 -8.41 22.53 10.46
N SER A 495 -8.18 21.71 9.44
CA SER A 495 -8.98 20.51 9.18
C SER A 495 -8.41 19.34 9.99
N PHE A 496 -9.27 18.57 10.65
CA PHE A 496 -8.85 17.38 11.37
C PHE A 496 -8.46 16.26 10.41
N ASN A 497 -7.23 15.75 10.55
CA ASN A 497 -6.70 14.70 9.68
C ASN A 497 -6.98 13.26 10.18
N GLY A 498 -7.72 13.10 11.27
CA GLY A 498 -8.11 11.79 11.80
C GLY A 498 -7.16 11.17 12.82
N VAL A 499 -5.96 11.72 13.03
CA VAL A 499 -4.97 11.12 13.94
C VAL A 499 -5.15 11.65 15.35
N ILE A 500 -5.25 10.74 16.34
CA ILE A 500 -5.25 11.05 17.77
C ILE A 500 -4.03 10.36 18.38
N TYR A 501 -3.11 11.11 18.96
CA TYR A 501 -1.86 10.59 19.50
C TYR A 501 -1.72 10.93 20.97
N ALA A 502 -1.49 9.93 21.82
CA ALA A 502 -1.28 10.09 23.26
C ALA A 502 0.09 9.55 23.69
N ASP A 503 0.91 10.39 24.32
CA ASP A 503 2.20 9.97 24.86
C ASP A 503 2.05 9.31 26.25
N ALA A 504 2.59 8.11 26.41
CA ALA A 504 2.95 7.60 27.71
C ALA A 504 4.16 8.38 28.29
N PRO A 505 4.27 8.46 29.62
CA PRO A 505 5.45 9.00 30.29
C PRO A 505 6.73 8.34 29.79
N ARG A 506 7.82 9.10 29.62
CA ARG A 506 9.14 8.59 29.21
C ARG A 506 10.15 8.73 30.34
N ASN A 507 11.08 7.77 30.40
CA ASN A 507 12.27 7.82 31.24
C ASN A 507 13.27 8.87 30.71
N ALA A 508 14.29 9.18 31.51
CA ALA A 508 15.34 10.15 31.13
C ALA A 508 16.16 9.72 29.90
N ASP A 509 16.22 8.42 29.62
CA ASP A 509 16.88 7.85 28.43
C ASP A 509 16.00 7.86 27.17
N GLY A 510 14.78 8.39 27.27
CA GLY A 510 13.81 8.46 26.19
C GLY A 510 13.02 7.18 25.95
N SER A 511 13.22 6.10 26.72
CA SER A 511 12.34 4.92 26.68
C SER A 511 10.96 5.24 27.28
N VAL A 512 9.91 4.52 26.86
CA VAL A 512 8.61 4.60 27.57
C VAL A 512 8.82 4.09 29.00
N ALA A 513 8.34 4.86 29.98
CA ALA A 513 8.40 4.47 31.37
C ALA A 513 7.74 3.10 31.55
N THR A 514 8.21 2.30 32.50
CA THR A 514 7.60 1.01 32.80
C THR A 514 6.93 1.03 34.18
N ASP A 515 5.88 0.23 34.34
CA ASP A 515 5.25 0.01 35.63
C ASP A 515 6.12 -0.90 36.52
N ALA A 516 5.65 -1.18 37.74
CA ALA A 516 6.36 -2.02 38.70
C ALA A 516 6.63 -3.46 38.20
N ASN A 517 5.91 -3.90 37.16
CA ASN A 517 6.03 -5.22 36.54
C ASN A 517 6.90 -5.19 35.28
N GLY A 518 7.52 -4.04 34.97
CA GLY A 518 8.34 -3.85 33.77
C GLY A 518 7.55 -3.69 32.49
N GLN A 519 6.23 -3.50 32.54
CA GLN A 519 5.38 -3.26 31.37
C GLN A 519 5.35 -1.78 31.00
N PRO A 520 5.32 -1.40 29.70
CA PRO A 520 5.21 0.00 29.30
C PRO A 520 4.01 0.68 29.96
N VAL A 521 4.25 1.84 30.57
CA VAL A 521 3.22 2.64 31.22
C VAL A 521 2.15 3.01 30.18
N THR A 522 0.92 2.93 30.62
CA THR A 522 -0.27 3.19 29.83
C THR A 522 -0.28 4.60 29.28
N GLY A 523 -0.37 4.73 27.95
CA GLY A 523 -0.59 6.02 27.31
C GLY A 523 -2.07 6.39 27.25
N ILE A 524 -2.94 5.39 27.02
CA ILE A 524 -4.41 5.55 27.07
C ILE A 524 -4.99 4.52 28.03
N GLN A 525 -5.48 4.97 29.18
CA GLN A 525 -5.99 4.09 30.23
C GLN A 525 -7.39 3.55 29.96
N ARG A 526 -8.18 4.24 29.14
CA ARG A 526 -9.51 3.76 28.76
C ARG A 526 -9.97 4.38 27.44
N LEU A 527 -9.79 3.65 26.35
CA LEU A 527 -10.45 3.89 25.08
C LEU A 527 -11.84 3.25 25.10
N HIS A 528 -12.88 4.03 24.85
CA HIS A 528 -14.25 3.53 24.88
C HIS A 528 -15.16 4.21 23.85
N GLY A 529 -16.20 3.49 23.45
CA GLY A 529 -17.32 3.96 22.66
C GLY A 529 -18.52 4.33 23.54
N PRO A 530 -19.68 4.61 22.93
CA PRO A 530 -20.91 4.82 23.69
C PRO A 530 -21.34 3.55 24.43
N ALA A 531 -21.97 3.73 25.60
CA ALA A 531 -22.53 2.61 26.35
C ALA A 531 -23.68 1.92 25.59
N ARG A 532 -23.85 0.61 25.83
CA ARG A 532 -24.99 -0.15 25.29
C ARG A 532 -26.33 0.39 25.79
N THR A 533 -27.37 0.23 24.98
CA THR A 533 -28.75 0.61 25.35
C THR A 533 -29.69 -0.59 25.16
N PRO A 534 -30.22 -1.20 26.25
CA PRO A 534 -29.92 -0.92 27.65
C PRO A 534 -28.50 -1.37 28.05
N ALA A 535 -27.94 -0.77 29.09
CA ALA A 535 -26.59 -1.08 29.58
C ALA A 535 -26.40 -2.55 30.02
N SER A 536 -27.49 -3.25 30.32
CA SER A 536 -27.48 -4.68 30.67
C SER A 536 -27.48 -5.62 29.47
N ASP A 537 -27.40 -5.12 28.24
CA ASP A 537 -27.46 -5.97 27.05
C ASP A 537 -26.20 -6.84 26.88
N THR A 538 -26.41 -8.16 26.87
CA THR A 538 -25.39 -9.18 26.64
C THR A 538 -25.43 -9.76 25.23
N THR A 539 -26.45 -9.41 24.42
CA THR A 539 -26.69 -9.98 23.09
C THR A 539 -25.96 -9.26 21.96
N SER A 540 -25.39 -8.08 22.26
CA SER A 540 -24.62 -7.22 21.36
C SER A 540 -25.33 -6.91 20.02
N THR A 541 -26.66 -6.83 19.99
CA THR A 541 -27.36 -6.49 18.73
C THR A 541 -26.99 -5.08 18.24
N PRO A 542 -26.91 -4.82 16.92
CA PRO A 542 -26.55 -3.50 16.40
C PRO A 542 -27.42 -2.34 16.90
N ALA A 543 -28.70 -2.62 17.22
CA ALA A 543 -29.62 -1.63 17.78
C ALA A 543 -29.23 -1.17 19.19
N ASN A 544 -28.49 -2.00 19.92
CA ASN A 544 -28.13 -1.78 21.32
C ASN A 544 -26.66 -1.40 21.50
N THR A 545 -25.85 -1.38 20.44
CA THR A 545 -24.43 -0.99 20.45
C THR A 545 -24.25 0.30 19.63
N PRO A 546 -24.38 1.49 20.22
CA PRO A 546 -24.31 2.73 19.45
C PRO A 546 -22.91 2.95 18.85
N PRO A 547 -22.81 3.66 17.71
CA PRO A 547 -21.57 3.80 16.98
C PRO A 547 -20.58 4.75 17.67
N ALA A 548 -19.32 4.31 17.70
CA ALA A 548 -18.17 5.10 18.12
C ALA A 548 -17.61 5.95 16.97
N VAL A 549 -17.73 5.48 15.72
CA VAL A 549 -17.15 6.13 14.53
C VAL A 549 -18.22 6.48 13.50
N ALA A 550 -18.32 7.77 13.16
CA ALA A 550 -19.28 8.29 12.19
C ALA A 550 -18.99 7.77 10.78
N ASP A 551 -20.01 7.66 9.93
CA ASP A 551 -19.92 7.19 8.54
C ASP A 551 -18.92 7.93 7.64
N PHE A 552 -18.64 9.20 7.94
CA PHE A 552 -17.65 10.01 7.24
C PHE A 552 -16.25 10.00 7.91
N ALA A 553 -16.12 9.46 9.12
CA ALA A 553 -14.93 9.64 9.94
C ALA A 553 -13.91 8.51 9.75
N GLN A 554 -12.67 8.90 9.47
CA GLN A 554 -11.50 8.01 9.49
C GLN A 554 -10.62 8.44 10.67
N LEU A 555 -10.35 7.50 11.58
CA LEU A 555 -9.64 7.77 12.82
C LEU A 555 -8.46 6.80 13.00
N ASP A 556 -7.35 7.28 13.54
CA ASP A 556 -6.25 6.45 14.02
C ASP A 556 -5.89 6.88 15.45
N VAL A 557 -6.13 6.00 16.42
CA VAL A 557 -5.83 6.22 17.83
C VAL A 557 -4.49 5.58 18.15
N VAL A 558 -3.51 6.41 18.46
CA VAL A 558 -2.12 6.02 18.56
C VAL A 558 -1.59 6.33 19.96
N SER A 559 -0.84 5.41 20.52
CA SER A 559 -0.01 5.68 21.69
C SER A 559 1.37 5.07 21.54
N ASN A 560 2.37 5.72 22.14
CA ASN A 560 3.68 5.10 22.28
C ASN A 560 3.71 4.02 23.39
N GLY A 561 2.74 4.00 24.32
CA GLY A 561 2.59 2.99 25.36
C GLY A 561 1.30 2.19 25.19
N THR A 562 0.91 1.47 26.24
CA THR A 562 -0.27 0.58 26.19
C THR A 562 -1.56 1.37 25.97
N VAL A 563 -2.44 0.82 25.12
CA VAL A 563 -3.81 1.30 24.88
C VAL A 563 -4.80 0.29 25.45
N HIS A 564 -5.55 0.71 26.45
CA HIS A 564 -6.61 -0.10 27.06
C HIS A 564 -7.95 0.16 26.38
N VAL A 565 -8.65 -0.89 25.94
CA VAL A 565 -9.96 -0.83 25.28
C VAL A 565 -11.00 -1.41 26.22
N GLY A 566 -11.91 -0.55 26.70
CA GLY A 566 -12.85 -0.88 27.77
C GLY A 566 -14.29 -1.12 27.33
N SER A 567 -14.62 -1.04 26.04
CA SER A 567 -16.02 -1.18 25.58
C SER A 567 -16.13 -1.55 24.11
N ASP A 568 -17.37 -1.64 23.62
CA ASP A 568 -17.62 -1.72 22.18
C ASP A 568 -17.06 -0.49 21.44
N LEU A 569 -16.54 -0.71 20.24
CA LEU A 569 -16.10 0.31 19.30
C LEU A 569 -16.68 -0.05 17.94
N THR A 570 -17.82 0.53 17.58
CA THR A 570 -18.53 0.18 16.34
C THR A 570 -18.59 1.34 15.36
N TYR A 571 -18.65 0.99 14.08
CA TYR A 571 -18.89 1.85 12.94
C TYR A 571 -20.38 2.15 12.82
N GLU A 572 -20.70 3.39 12.46
CA GLU A 572 -22.07 3.77 12.13
C GLU A 572 -22.60 2.99 10.93
N THR A 573 -21.76 2.85 9.89
CA THR A 573 -22.05 1.97 8.75
C THR A 573 -20.93 0.95 8.61
N PRO A 574 -21.11 -0.29 9.11
CA PRO A 574 -20.10 -1.32 8.94
C PRO A 574 -20.08 -1.84 7.50
N PRO A 575 -18.90 -2.05 6.88
CA PRO A 575 -18.78 -2.57 5.50
C PRO A 575 -19.22 -4.02 5.35
N CYS A 576 -19.13 -4.77 6.45
CA CYS A 576 -19.43 -6.19 6.53
C CYS A 576 -20.32 -6.49 7.74
N THR A 577 -21.12 -7.53 7.60
CA THR A 577 -21.95 -8.10 8.67
C THR A 577 -21.74 -9.61 8.74
N GLY A 578 -22.27 -10.28 9.76
CA GLY A 578 -22.13 -11.72 9.95
C GLY A 578 -20.95 -12.11 10.84
N THR A 579 -20.50 -13.36 10.70
CA THR A 579 -19.41 -13.97 11.48
C THR A 579 -18.22 -14.30 10.58
N ALA A 580 -17.09 -14.66 11.17
CA ALA A 580 -15.87 -15.06 10.46
C ALA A 580 -16.09 -16.22 9.48
N GLN A 581 -17.06 -17.11 9.76
CA GLN A 581 -17.40 -18.25 8.90
C GLN A 581 -18.32 -17.87 7.74
N THR A 582 -19.21 -16.89 7.94
CA THR A 582 -20.16 -16.44 6.93
C THR A 582 -20.21 -14.90 6.85
N PRO A 583 -19.11 -14.24 6.44
CA PRO A 583 -19.08 -12.79 6.34
C PRO A 583 -19.90 -12.33 5.13
N ASN A 584 -20.66 -11.25 5.31
CA ASN A 584 -21.44 -10.61 4.25
C ASN A 584 -21.00 -9.15 4.08
N CYS A 585 -20.12 -8.91 3.10
CA CYS A 585 -19.53 -7.61 2.79
C CYS A 585 -20.17 -7.02 1.53
N THR A 586 -21.30 -6.32 1.68
CA THR A 586 -22.08 -5.74 0.57
C THR A 586 -21.91 -4.23 0.42
N ALA A 587 -21.20 -3.56 1.34
CA ALA A 587 -21.05 -2.10 1.35
C ALA A 587 -19.56 -1.64 1.29
N PRO A 588 -18.80 -1.96 0.22
CA PRO A 588 -17.39 -1.56 0.12
C PRO A 588 -17.16 -0.05 -0.02
N ALA A 589 -18.19 0.72 -0.40
CA ALA A 589 -18.09 2.17 -0.65
C ALA A 589 -18.04 3.05 0.62
N VAL A 590 -18.23 2.47 1.81
CA VAL A 590 -18.18 3.22 3.07
C VAL A 590 -16.73 3.51 3.46
N THR A 591 -16.46 4.70 3.97
CA THR A 591 -15.08 5.18 4.21
C THR A 591 -14.70 5.20 5.68
N ASN A 592 -15.66 5.11 6.59
CA ASN A 592 -15.40 5.10 8.02
C ASN A 592 -14.52 3.93 8.45
N MET A 593 -13.50 4.25 9.24
CA MET A 593 -12.46 3.30 9.64
C MET A 593 -11.78 3.75 10.91
N LEU A 594 -11.37 2.79 11.73
CA LEU A 594 -10.63 3.01 12.98
C LEU A 594 -9.36 2.17 13.00
N GLY A 595 -8.23 2.84 13.22
CA GLY A 595 -6.97 2.22 13.61
C GLY A 595 -6.75 2.40 15.11
N ILE A 596 -6.18 1.39 15.75
CA ILE A 596 -5.65 1.48 17.12
C ILE A 596 -4.22 0.97 17.07
N TYR A 597 -3.26 1.83 17.38
CA TYR A 597 -1.84 1.52 17.29
C TYR A 597 -1.10 1.81 18.61
N SER A 598 -0.50 0.79 19.18
CA SER A 598 0.46 0.88 20.28
C SER A 598 1.88 0.62 19.77
N ALA A 599 2.77 1.62 19.89
CA ALA A 599 4.12 1.54 19.36
C ALA A 599 5.04 0.66 20.22
N GLU A 600 5.04 0.87 21.54
CA GLU A 600 5.95 0.18 22.45
C GLU A 600 5.24 -0.74 23.46
N GLY A 601 3.93 -0.56 23.71
CA GLY A 601 3.15 -1.37 24.63
C GLY A 601 2.14 -2.31 23.96
N ASP A 602 1.17 -2.76 24.73
CA ASP A 602 0.09 -3.64 24.26
C ASP A 602 -1.12 -2.85 23.75
N VAL A 603 -1.96 -3.50 22.94
CA VAL A 603 -3.38 -3.14 22.85
C VAL A 603 -4.11 -4.11 23.77
N ALA A 604 -4.39 -3.65 24.98
CA ALA A 604 -5.02 -4.44 26.03
C ALA A 604 -6.54 -4.28 25.94
N LEU A 605 -7.25 -5.39 25.81
CA LEU A 605 -8.70 -5.42 25.83
C LEU A 605 -9.16 -5.74 27.25
N ASP A 606 -9.78 -4.78 27.92
CA ASP A 606 -10.03 -4.85 29.35
C ASP A 606 -11.16 -5.84 29.65
N SER A 607 -10.85 -6.96 30.31
CA SER A 607 -11.89 -7.90 30.74
C SER A 607 -12.71 -7.32 31.90
N PRO A 608 -14.03 -7.51 31.92
CA PRO A 608 -14.88 -7.13 33.04
C PRO A 608 -14.53 -7.91 34.32
N VAL A 609 -13.79 -9.02 34.22
CA VAL A 609 -13.25 -9.74 35.39
C VAL A 609 -12.28 -8.86 36.18
N ASN A 610 -11.43 -8.08 35.49
CA ASN A 610 -10.43 -7.23 36.11
C ASN A 610 -10.91 -5.78 36.28
N TYR A 611 -11.79 -5.31 35.38
CA TYR A 611 -12.18 -3.91 35.28
C TYR A 611 -13.65 -3.63 35.61
N GLY A 612 -14.43 -4.65 35.96
CA GLY A 612 -15.85 -4.51 36.32
C GLY A 612 -16.65 -3.81 35.22
N ALA A 613 -17.42 -2.78 35.60
CA ALA A 613 -18.23 -2.00 34.67
C ALA A 613 -17.42 -1.11 33.70
N ALA A 614 -16.12 -0.94 33.95
CA ALA A 614 -15.21 -0.23 33.04
C ALA A 614 -14.56 -1.17 32.01
N GLY A 615 -14.71 -2.49 32.19
CA GLY A 615 -14.24 -3.48 31.23
C GLY A 615 -15.24 -3.72 30.10
N MET A 616 -14.76 -4.35 29.04
CA MET A 616 -15.56 -4.68 27.88
C MET A 616 -16.78 -5.54 28.26
N PRO A 617 -17.92 -5.35 27.60
CA PRO A 617 -19.10 -6.17 27.85
C PRO A 617 -18.94 -7.59 27.27
N VAL A 618 -19.73 -8.54 27.79
CA VAL A 618 -19.94 -9.86 27.17
C VAL A 618 -20.31 -9.69 25.70
N ASN A 619 -19.77 -10.55 24.83
CA ASN A 619 -19.94 -10.43 23.38
C ASN A 619 -19.47 -9.06 22.84
N ALA A 620 -18.27 -8.60 23.24
CA ALA A 620 -17.73 -7.31 22.86
C ALA A 620 -17.59 -7.16 21.34
N LYS A 621 -17.94 -5.98 20.82
CA LYS A 621 -17.84 -5.65 19.39
C LYS A 621 -16.76 -4.60 19.15
N ILE A 622 -15.73 -4.98 18.41
CA ILE A 622 -14.65 -4.08 18.02
C ILE A 622 -14.61 -4.02 16.50
N GLN A 623 -14.68 -2.83 15.94
CA GLN A 623 -14.59 -2.59 14.52
C GLN A 623 -13.41 -1.65 14.30
N ALA A 624 -12.23 -2.25 14.18
CA ALA A 624 -10.96 -1.55 14.10
C ALA A 624 -9.85 -2.47 13.57
N VAL A 625 -8.81 -1.85 13.02
CA VAL A 625 -7.52 -2.51 12.82
C VAL A 625 -6.67 -2.26 14.06
N LEU A 626 -6.28 -3.33 14.75
CA LEU A 626 -5.52 -3.29 15.99
C LEU A 626 -4.06 -3.60 15.71
N MET A 627 -3.14 -2.78 16.21
CA MET A 627 -1.71 -2.98 16.02
C MET A 627 -0.90 -2.74 17.29
N ALA A 628 -0.03 -3.68 17.65
CA ALA A 628 0.97 -3.55 18.70
C ALA A 628 2.37 -3.87 18.12
N SER A 629 3.24 -2.86 18.03
CA SER A 629 4.53 -3.00 17.30
C SER A 629 5.58 -3.79 18.07
N LYS A 630 5.65 -3.60 19.39
CA LYS A 630 6.55 -4.35 20.29
C LYS A 630 5.80 -5.27 21.25
N GLY A 631 4.54 -4.94 21.54
CA GLY A 631 3.66 -5.70 22.40
C GLY A 631 2.75 -6.66 21.63
N ARG A 632 1.58 -6.92 22.21
CA ARG A 632 0.57 -7.84 21.71
C ARG A 632 -0.83 -7.24 21.76
N VAL A 633 -1.76 -7.82 21.02
CA VAL A 633 -3.19 -7.52 21.14
C VAL A 633 -3.83 -8.60 22.00
N THR A 634 -4.09 -8.31 23.27
CA THR A 634 -4.46 -9.33 24.26
C THR A 634 -5.66 -8.90 25.09
N VAL A 635 -6.44 -9.85 25.57
CA VAL A 635 -7.42 -9.61 26.64
C VAL A 635 -6.66 -9.63 27.97
N ASP A 636 -6.82 -8.60 28.79
CA ASP A 636 -6.31 -8.64 30.15
C ASP A 636 -7.15 -9.60 31.00
N GLY A 637 -6.49 -10.48 31.76
CA GLY A 637 -7.15 -11.55 32.49
C GLY A 637 -7.80 -12.61 31.59
N TYR A 638 -7.25 -12.87 30.39
CA TYR A 638 -7.75 -13.88 29.45
C TYR A 638 -7.86 -15.30 30.05
N ASP A 639 -7.10 -15.59 31.10
CA ASP A 639 -7.05 -16.87 31.80
C ASP A 639 -7.81 -16.86 33.13
N GLN A 640 -8.55 -15.79 33.40
CA GLN A 640 -9.33 -15.60 34.62
C GLN A 640 -10.84 -15.80 34.36
N GLY A 641 -11.61 -15.88 35.45
CA GLY A 641 -13.06 -16.09 35.39
C GLY A 641 -13.48 -17.56 35.37
N ALA A 642 -14.78 -17.79 35.15
CA ALA A 642 -15.35 -19.13 35.06
C ALA A 642 -14.96 -19.80 33.72
N ALA A 643 -14.72 -21.10 33.78
CA ALA A 643 -14.39 -21.94 32.63
C ALA A 643 -15.69 -22.47 31.99
N ASP A 644 -16.54 -21.57 31.52
CA ASP A 644 -17.92 -21.85 31.11
C ASP A 644 -18.39 -21.06 29.87
N ASP A 645 -17.47 -20.43 29.14
CA ASP A 645 -17.75 -19.60 27.96
C ASP A 645 -18.67 -18.39 28.25
N SER A 646 -18.87 -18.01 29.52
CA SER A 646 -19.79 -16.93 29.92
C SER A 646 -19.46 -15.54 29.35
N MET A 647 -18.21 -15.32 28.96
CA MET A 647 -17.74 -14.07 28.36
C MET A 647 -18.12 -13.94 26.88
N GLY A 648 -18.48 -15.06 26.23
CA GLY A 648 -18.77 -15.09 24.80
C GLY A 648 -17.53 -14.77 23.94
N ASN A 649 -17.75 -14.11 22.80
CA ASN A 649 -16.69 -13.80 21.84
C ASN A 649 -16.36 -12.31 21.79
N VAL A 650 -15.11 -11.98 21.44
CA VAL A 650 -14.82 -10.68 20.80
C VAL A 650 -15.13 -10.80 19.32
N TYR A 651 -16.09 -10.00 18.86
CA TYR A 651 -16.44 -9.83 17.45
C TYR A 651 -15.60 -8.70 16.87
N LEU A 652 -14.55 -9.06 16.13
CA LEU A 652 -13.66 -8.10 15.49
C LEU A 652 -14.04 -7.94 14.01
N LEU A 653 -14.29 -6.72 13.55
CA LEU A 653 -14.28 -6.38 12.12
C LEU A 653 -13.04 -5.54 11.82
N GLY A 654 -12.06 -6.12 11.13
CA GLY A 654 -10.78 -5.47 10.85
C GLY A 654 -9.62 -6.46 10.78
N GLY A 655 -8.58 -6.24 11.59
CA GLY A 655 -7.38 -7.07 11.61
C GLY A 655 -6.56 -6.89 12.87
N VAL A 656 -5.72 -7.88 13.19
CA VAL A 656 -4.80 -7.87 14.34
C VAL A 656 -3.37 -7.96 13.86
N ILE A 657 -2.54 -7.00 14.23
CA ILE A 657 -1.11 -6.94 13.91
C ILE A 657 -0.33 -6.86 15.22
N GLU A 658 0.53 -7.82 15.48
CA GLU A 658 1.17 -7.91 16.79
C GLU A 658 2.60 -8.46 16.72
N ASN A 659 3.42 -8.07 17.70
CA ASN A 659 4.77 -8.61 17.82
C ASN A 659 4.74 -10.02 18.36
N TYR A 660 4.05 -10.23 19.48
CA TYR A 660 3.76 -11.56 20.04
C TYR A 660 2.27 -11.84 19.94
N TYR A 661 1.90 -13.11 19.85
CA TYR A 661 0.51 -13.50 19.76
C TYR A 661 -0.22 -13.26 21.09
N GLY A 662 -1.16 -12.32 21.13
CA GLY A 662 -1.93 -12.03 22.33
C GLY A 662 -3.08 -13.01 22.54
N ALA A 663 -3.33 -13.39 23.79
CA ALA A 663 -4.37 -14.35 24.14
C ALA A 663 -5.70 -13.63 24.42
N PHE A 664 -6.81 -14.26 24.04
CA PHE A 664 -8.16 -13.71 24.28
C PHE A 664 -8.93 -14.53 25.32
N GLY A 665 -8.66 -15.84 25.33
CA GLY A 665 -9.25 -16.81 26.25
C GLY A 665 -8.43 -18.10 26.23
N LYS A 666 -8.85 -19.06 27.05
CA LYS A 666 -8.31 -20.42 27.11
C LYS A 666 -9.28 -21.40 26.45
N THR A 667 -8.78 -22.57 26.08
CA THR A 667 -9.59 -23.63 25.46
C THR A 667 -10.59 -24.27 26.42
N ASP A 668 -10.43 -24.07 27.73
CA ASP A 668 -11.35 -24.52 28.77
C ASP A 668 -12.56 -23.59 28.99
N GLY A 669 -12.67 -22.50 28.22
CA GLY A 669 -13.80 -21.58 28.25
C GLY A 669 -13.61 -20.37 29.17
N ARG A 670 -12.41 -20.14 29.72
CA ARG A 670 -12.06 -18.86 30.36
C ARG A 670 -11.74 -17.78 29.32
N GLY A 671 -12.02 -16.52 29.68
CA GLY A 671 -11.80 -15.37 28.80
C GLY A 671 -12.74 -15.37 27.58
N TYR A 672 -12.40 -14.57 26.57
CA TYR A 672 -13.21 -14.44 25.35
C TYR A 672 -12.78 -15.44 24.27
N GLY A 673 -13.77 -15.97 23.56
CA GLY A 673 -13.56 -16.56 22.24
C GLY A 673 -13.30 -15.49 21.17
N ARG A 674 -13.01 -15.91 19.93
CA ARG A 674 -12.67 -15.03 18.81
C ARG A 674 -13.66 -15.23 17.66
N ASP A 675 -14.22 -14.15 17.16
CA ASP A 675 -14.99 -14.12 15.91
C ASP A 675 -14.51 -12.94 15.05
N PHE A 676 -13.52 -13.18 14.21
CA PHE A 676 -12.80 -12.13 13.48
C PHE A 676 -13.18 -12.13 12.00
N VAL A 677 -13.87 -11.08 11.58
CA VAL A 677 -14.20 -10.78 10.19
C VAL A 677 -13.18 -9.78 9.65
N TYR A 678 -12.51 -10.17 8.56
CA TYR A 678 -11.60 -9.29 7.84
C TYR A 678 -12.33 -8.16 7.12
N ASP A 679 -11.82 -6.93 7.28
CA ASP A 679 -12.30 -5.78 6.51
C ASP A 679 -11.62 -5.73 5.14
N VAL A 680 -12.32 -6.20 4.11
CA VAL A 680 -11.79 -6.31 2.74
C VAL A 680 -11.30 -4.99 2.15
N ARG A 681 -11.82 -3.85 2.63
CA ARG A 681 -11.44 -2.52 2.15
C ARG A 681 -9.95 -2.23 2.40
N THR A 682 -9.34 -2.87 3.39
CA THR A 682 -7.91 -2.69 3.69
C THR A 682 -7.00 -3.33 2.65
N SER A 683 -7.45 -4.40 1.99
CA SER A 683 -6.76 -4.95 0.81
C SER A 683 -6.89 -4.06 -0.44
N GLU A 684 -7.97 -3.27 -0.51
CA GLU A 684 -8.24 -2.32 -1.60
C GLU A 684 -7.52 -0.98 -1.40
N GLY A 685 -6.83 -0.81 -0.28
CA GLY A 685 -6.01 0.35 0.04
C GLY A 685 -6.70 1.43 0.87
N ILE A 686 -7.92 1.20 1.34
CA ILE A 686 -8.54 2.05 2.37
C ILE A 686 -7.94 1.65 3.72
N MET A 687 -7.29 2.58 4.40
CA MET A 687 -6.62 2.32 5.67
C MET A 687 -6.92 3.45 6.67
N PRO A 688 -6.76 3.20 7.99
CA PRO A 688 -6.81 4.29 8.95
C PRO A 688 -5.79 5.39 8.59
N PRO A 689 -6.09 6.66 8.88
CA PRO A 689 -5.26 7.78 8.47
C PRO A 689 -3.91 7.71 9.17
N SER A 690 -2.82 7.76 8.40
CA SER A 690 -1.45 7.62 8.92
C SER A 690 -1.15 6.30 9.66
N PHE A 691 -1.95 5.25 9.43
CA PHE A 691 -1.68 3.92 10.00
C PHE A 691 -0.31 3.38 9.55
N PRO A 692 0.39 2.58 10.37
CA PRO A 692 1.71 2.11 10.00
C PRO A 692 1.78 1.31 8.69
N THR A 693 2.86 1.50 7.95
CA THR A 693 3.13 0.87 6.66
C THR A 693 4.31 -0.11 6.75
N VAL A 694 4.28 -1.18 5.95
CA VAL A 694 5.39 -2.13 5.84
C VAL A 694 6.63 -1.42 5.31
N LYS A 695 7.84 -1.74 5.77
CA LYS A 695 9.08 -1.07 5.28
C LYS A 695 9.33 -1.25 3.78
N THR A 696 8.88 -2.35 3.22
CA THR A 696 9.09 -2.66 1.81
C THR A 696 8.35 -1.68 0.90
N TRP A 697 9.14 -0.97 0.12
CA TRP A 697 8.65 -0.14 -0.97
C TRP A 697 8.33 -1.01 -2.19
N THR A 698 7.19 -0.74 -2.80
CA THR A 698 6.76 -1.36 -4.04
C THR A 698 6.62 -0.30 -5.11
N SER A 699 6.93 -0.68 -6.35
CA SER A 699 6.56 0.11 -7.51
C SER A 699 5.94 -0.79 -8.57
N VAL A 700 4.80 -0.35 -9.11
CA VAL A 700 4.05 -1.07 -10.12
C VAL A 700 3.57 -0.07 -11.16
N ILE A 701 3.74 -0.40 -12.43
CA ILE A 701 3.17 0.36 -13.54
C ILE A 701 1.86 -0.31 -14.01
N ARG A 702 0.77 0.46 -14.03
CA ARG A 702 -0.56 0.03 -14.48
C ARG A 702 -1.03 0.89 -15.66
N ARG A 703 -1.95 0.38 -16.48
CA ARG A 703 -2.59 1.17 -17.54
C ARG A 703 -3.73 2.00 -16.94
N GLY A 704 -3.79 3.29 -17.25
CA GLY A 704 -4.91 4.13 -16.84
C GLY A 704 -6.07 3.99 -17.82
N ILE A 705 -6.97 3.03 -17.62
CA ILE A 705 -8.29 3.07 -18.25
C ILE A 705 -9.21 3.74 -17.24
N ALA A 706 -9.65 4.97 -17.52
CA ALA A 706 -10.71 5.60 -16.75
C ALA A 706 -12.03 4.94 -17.15
N ASN A 707 -12.66 4.22 -16.22
CA ASN A 707 -14.05 3.83 -16.37
C ASN A 707 -14.92 5.10 -16.30
N THR A 708 -16.13 5.03 -16.86
CA THR A 708 -17.09 6.15 -16.90
C THR A 708 -17.52 6.66 -15.52
N ASP A 709 -17.23 5.93 -14.45
CA ASP A 709 -17.48 6.29 -13.05
C ASP A 709 -16.24 6.89 -12.33
N GLY A 710 -15.12 7.07 -13.04
CA GLY A 710 -13.86 7.52 -12.44
C GLY A 710 -13.09 6.44 -11.69
N SER A 711 -13.56 5.18 -11.68
CA SER A 711 -12.77 4.03 -11.25
C SER A 711 -11.73 3.65 -12.31
N TYR A 712 -10.67 2.99 -11.89
CA TYR A 712 -9.61 2.54 -12.78
C TYR A 712 -9.53 1.02 -12.75
N ASP A 713 -9.48 0.39 -13.92
CA ASP A 713 -9.23 -1.06 -14.02
C ASP A 713 -7.81 -1.36 -13.51
N THR A 714 -7.72 -2.23 -12.50
CA THR A 714 -6.49 -2.53 -11.77
C THR A 714 -5.66 -3.65 -12.40
N ALA A 715 -6.06 -4.19 -13.55
CA ALA A 715 -5.29 -5.23 -14.24
C ALA A 715 -3.84 -4.78 -14.50
N THR A 716 -2.87 -5.61 -14.09
CA THR A 716 -1.43 -5.43 -14.35
C THR A 716 -1.15 -5.59 -15.85
N ILE A 717 -1.51 -4.58 -16.63
CA ILE A 717 -1.26 -4.56 -18.06
C ILE A 717 0.17 -4.09 -18.26
N LYS A 718 1.04 -5.04 -18.62
CA LYS A 718 2.40 -4.77 -19.10
C LYS A 718 2.34 -3.75 -20.25
N LEU A 719 3.40 -2.98 -20.47
CA LEU A 719 3.60 -2.20 -21.71
C LEU A 719 3.79 -3.13 -22.93
N ASP A 720 2.91 -4.10 -23.09
CA ASP A 720 2.91 -5.08 -24.15
C ASP A 720 2.37 -4.43 -25.43
N GLY A 721 3.26 -4.29 -26.42
CA GLY A 721 2.91 -3.84 -27.77
C GLY A 721 2.16 -4.86 -28.63
N SER A 722 1.62 -5.95 -28.07
CA SER A 722 0.72 -6.88 -28.78
C SER A 722 -0.59 -6.23 -29.23
N GLN A 723 -0.93 -5.05 -28.68
CA GLN A 723 -2.15 -4.29 -28.98
C GLN A 723 -1.93 -3.16 -30.01
N ILE A 724 -0.80 -3.17 -30.73
CA ILE A 724 -0.54 -2.22 -31.82
C ILE A 724 -1.44 -2.57 -33.01
N GLN A 725 -2.56 -1.87 -33.15
CA GLN A 725 -3.37 -1.96 -34.36
C GLN A 725 -2.75 -1.10 -35.47
N TRP A 726 -2.41 -1.75 -36.57
CA TRP A 726 -1.87 -1.12 -37.77
C TRP A 726 -2.96 -0.32 -38.48
N LYS A 727 -2.79 1.01 -38.55
CA LYS A 727 -3.46 1.81 -39.58
C LYS A 727 -2.41 2.22 -40.60
N ALA A 728 -2.43 1.57 -41.76
CA ALA A 728 -1.75 2.10 -42.94
C ALA A 728 -2.51 3.36 -43.36
N ASN A 729 -1.87 4.52 -43.25
CA ASN A 729 -2.35 5.72 -43.93
C ASN A 729 -1.80 5.66 -45.36
N GLU A 730 -2.65 5.32 -46.31
CA GLU A 730 -2.36 5.52 -47.73
C GLU A 730 -2.46 7.02 -48.01
N ASN A 731 -1.30 7.63 -48.31
CA ASN A 731 -1.20 8.92 -49.01
C ASN A 731 -0.28 8.71 -50.20
#